data_AF-A0A8H6FHW2-F1
#
_entry.id   AF-A0A8H6FHW2-F1
#
_cell.length_a   1.000
_cell.length_b   1.000
_cell.length_c   1.000
_cell.angle_alpha   90.00
_cell.angle_beta   90.00
_cell.angle_gamma   90.00
#
_symmetry.space_group_name_H-M   'P 1'
#
loop_
_entity.id
_entity.type
_entity.pdbx_description
1 polymer ?
#
loop_
_entity_poly.entity_id
_entity_poly.type
_entity_poly.pdbx_seq_one_letter_code
_entity_poly.pdbx_strand_id
1 'polypeptide(L)'
;MTVINGHGELPAVTYGFIGLGNMGYRMAKNLRSELSADSALVVCEVVQSVLDKFVGETKGLIRVANTPKEVSEQSVSCDNAPIEIGSLTDMKDIILTMLPAGKHVKQVFTDQSNGLLSISKSSKPKLFIECSTIDVPTSLEVAEAVSQSALGSFADVPVSGGPTGAEAATLTFMAGGSTDVIGRVKPIVMTMGKTFFHCGGAGAGLATKQINNYISGICMLGTAEAMNLGIRYGLDPKVLAGVINSSTGRSYNSIEQNPVKGISPNSSAERDFENGFSIELCKGVLHMAINLGERVGARLPLSQGLIDTYEAASMDDRCKGKDCRSVYRYATTMSSFLPPRAPQQNYVTISALHSGTLTLPSHLFITPTSSSARRTVPSLSFLIQHPSPRTLTENDPPPTRLLFDLGLRNPLSTYPSPIQKHLETRHPISSDHDVVRSLMQGGLKPDDVDWIILSHVHWDHIGTPSLFSKSNFVVGAGSLQLLQGCGDQSSGGHAHFESDLLPEERVVELPSTATLGSAPTTNGATNGTEKKEGSTSAHLRSARWQRLAHFPHAIDFFHDGSLYLIDAPGHLQGHTNILARIGPEKWVYLAGDACHDRRILEGEVGIATWENEEGKVCCIHSDVHETEMTLERIRVLGNASEEVEVILAHDVDWAQDEVNEARFWPGTL
;
A
#
# COMPACT_ATOMS: atom_id res chain seq x y z
N MET A 1 9.25 30.81 31.07
CA MET A 1 7.81 30.45 31.01
C MET A 1 7.08 31.23 32.08
N THR A 2 6.39 32.30 31.70
CA THR A 2 5.59 33.09 32.64
C THR A 2 4.13 32.81 32.28
N VAL A 3 3.48 31.94 33.05
CA VAL A 3 2.02 31.71 32.95
C VAL A 3 1.36 32.92 33.61
N ILE A 4 1.11 33.96 32.83
CA ILE A 4 0.27 35.09 33.26
C ILE A 4 -1.18 34.67 32.99
N ASN A 5 -1.82 34.15 34.04
CA ASN A 5 -3.26 33.95 34.11
C ASN A 5 -3.90 35.27 34.53
N GLY A 6 -4.51 35.96 33.57
CA GLY A 6 -5.33 37.13 33.82
C GLY A 6 -6.30 37.25 32.66
N HIS A 7 -7.54 36.84 32.86
CA HIS A 7 -8.65 37.21 31.99
C HIS A 7 -8.93 38.69 32.25
N GLY A 8 -8.19 39.57 31.57
CA GLY A 8 -8.56 40.98 31.51
C GLY A 8 -9.86 41.14 30.72
N GLU A 9 -10.64 42.14 31.08
CA GLU A 9 -11.88 42.49 30.36
C GLU A 9 -11.53 42.84 28.90
N LEU A 10 -12.24 42.23 27.95
CA LEU A 10 -12.00 42.48 26.52
C LEU A 10 -12.40 43.92 26.16
N PRO A 11 -11.67 44.59 25.24
CA PRO A 11 -12.02 45.94 24.84
C PRO A 11 -13.42 45.96 24.19
N ALA A 12 -14.21 46.98 24.56
CA ALA A 12 -15.53 47.25 24.01
C ALA A 12 -15.43 47.87 22.61
N VAL A 13 -15.13 47.03 21.63
CA VAL A 13 -14.87 47.39 20.22
C VAL A 13 -15.66 46.50 19.27
N THR A 14 -15.56 46.76 17.96
CA THR A 14 -16.14 45.85 16.96
C THR A 14 -15.16 44.71 16.67
N TYR A 15 -15.67 43.49 16.64
CA TYR A 15 -14.91 42.30 16.28
C TYR A 15 -15.37 41.81 14.90
N GLY A 16 -14.44 41.61 13.98
CA GLY A 16 -14.68 40.97 12.69
C GLY A 16 -14.25 39.50 12.72
N PHE A 17 -15.02 38.61 12.10
CA PHE A 17 -14.63 37.21 11.93
C PHE A 17 -14.95 36.75 10.50
N ILE A 18 -13.92 36.39 9.74
CA ILE A 18 -14.06 35.94 8.35
C ILE A 18 -13.69 34.46 8.23
N GLY A 19 -14.64 33.68 7.72
CA GLY A 19 -14.52 32.23 7.59
C GLY A 19 -15.13 31.49 8.79
N LEU A 20 -16.33 30.94 8.59
CA LEU A 20 -17.11 30.14 9.54
C LEU A 20 -17.10 28.65 9.16
N GLY A 21 -15.96 28.16 8.64
CA GLY A 21 -15.75 26.74 8.39
C GLY A 21 -15.66 25.89 9.67
N ASN A 22 -15.18 24.65 9.54
CA ASN A 22 -15.11 23.69 10.66
C ASN A 22 -14.42 24.24 11.92
N MET A 23 -13.39 25.06 11.78
CA MET A 23 -12.74 25.69 12.93
C MET A 23 -13.39 27.04 13.27
N GLY A 24 -13.52 27.91 12.26
CA GLY A 24 -13.96 29.29 12.42
C GLY A 24 -15.34 29.45 13.04
N TYR A 25 -16.31 28.59 12.71
CA TYR A 25 -17.66 28.63 13.29
C TYR A 25 -17.63 28.54 14.83
N ARG A 26 -16.84 27.61 15.36
CA ARG A 26 -16.77 27.30 16.79
C ARG A 26 -15.96 28.36 17.53
N MET A 27 -14.87 28.79 16.91
CA MET A 27 -14.04 29.91 17.38
C MET A 27 -14.88 31.20 17.50
N ALA A 28 -15.62 31.56 16.45
CA ALA A 28 -16.46 32.76 16.46
C ALA A 28 -17.57 32.71 17.53
N LYS A 29 -18.17 31.54 17.80
CA LYS A 29 -19.13 31.37 18.90
C LYS A 29 -18.50 31.61 20.26
N ASN A 30 -17.33 31.02 20.51
CA ASN A 30 -16.61 31.17 21.78
C ASN A 30 -16.09 32.61 21.97
N LEU A 31 -15.64 33.27 20.90
CA LEU A 31 -15.34 34.69 20.98
C LEU A 31 -16.60 35.48 21.36
N ARG A 32 -17.73 35.26 20.67
CA ARG A 32 -18.97 36.01 20.95
C ARG A 32 -19.45 35.81 22.38
N SER A 33 -19.33 34.63 22.99
CA SER A 33 -19.80 34.41 24.36
C SER A 33 -19.06 35.26 25.39
N GLU A 34 -17.80 35.62 25.11
CA GLU A 34 -16.96 36.44 25.99
C GLU A 34 -17.05 37.95 25.70
N LEU A 35 -17.62 38.35 24.55
CA LEU A 35 -17.79 39.76 24.21
C LEU A 35 -18.93 40.41 25.01
N SER A 36 -18.74 41.67 25.41
CA SER A 36 -19.79 42.45 26.06
C SER A 36 -21.06 42.55 25.20
N ALA A 37 -22.19 42.90 25.83
CA ALA A 37 -23.46 43.07 25.12
C ALA A 37 -23.38 44.16 24.03
N ASP A 38 -22.57 45.19 24.28
CA ASP A 38 -22.41 46.35 23.39
C ASP A 38 -21.38 46.11 22.26
N SER A 39 -20.54 45.08 22.39
CA SER A 39 -19.57 44.71 21.36
C SER A 39 -20.26 43.89 20.26
N ALA A 40 -20.17 44.37 19.02
CA ALA A 40 -20.69 43.66 17.85
C ALA A 40 -19.66 42.65 17.31
N LEU A 41 -20.14 41.45 16.94
CA LEU A 41 -19.40 40.51 16.10
C LEU A 41 -19.90 40.61 14.66
N VAL A 42 -19.09 41.17 13.76
CA VAL A 42 -19.35 41.24 12.32
C VAL A 42 -18.80 39.98 11.66
N VAL A 43 -19.67 39.16 11.07
CA VAL A 43 -19.28 37.91 10.42
C VAL A 43 -19.37 38.01 8.90
N CYS A 44 -18.42 37.37 8.21
CA CYS A 44 -18.43 37.20 6.76
C CYS A 44 -18.11 35.75 6.41
N GLU A 45 -19.00 35.11 5.66
CA GLU A 45 -18.91 33.72 5.22
C GLU A 45 -19.50 33.60 3.81
N VAL A 46 -18.83 32.84 2.95
CA VAL A 46 -19.25 32.68 1.54
C VAL A 46 -20.37 31.64 1.39
N VAL A 47 -20.48 30.70 2.33
CA VAL A 47 -21.55 29.68 2.34
C VAL A 47 -22.76 30.20 3.12
N GLN A 48 -23.77 30.68 2.39
CA GLN A 48 -24.97 31.30 2.98
C GLN A 48 -25.67 30.42 4.04
N SER A 49 -25.79 29.11 3.80
CA SER A 49 -26.44 28.21 4.77
C SER A 49 -25.69 28.09 6.09
N VAL A 50 -24.36 28.22 6.09
CA VAL A 50 -23.54 28.24 7.30
C VAL A 50 -23.71 29.56 8.05
N LEU A 51 -23.76 30.67 7.30
CA LEU A 51 -23.99 32.01 7.84
C LEU A 51 -25.36 32.13 8.51
N ASP A 52 -26.43 31.71 7.83
CA ASP A 52 -27.80 31.73 8.35
C ASP A 52 -27.91 30.91 9.63
N LYS A 53 -27.29 29.72 9.64
CA LYS A 53 -27.23 28.85 10.81
C LYS A 53 -26.48 29.52 11.97
N PHE A 54 -25.32 30.12 11.70
CA PHE A 54 -24.53 30.81 12.71
C PHE A 54 -25.33 31.94 13.38
N VAL A 55 -25.99 32.78 12.58
CA VAL A 55 -26.81 33.91 13.05
C VAL A 55 -28.01 33.42 13.85
N GLY A 56 -28.66 32.34 13.42
CA GLY A 56 -29.81 31.76 14.13
C GLY A 56 -29.46 31.11 15.47
N GLU A 57 -28.26 30.54 15.61
CA GLU A 57 -27.83 29.80 16.81
C GLU A 57 -27.05 30.64 17.83
N THR A 58 -26.37 31.71 17.38
CA THR A 58 -25.42 32.45 18.21
C THR A 58 -26.10 33.64 18.89
N LYS A 59 -25.96 33.72 20.22
CA LYS A 59 -26.55 34.82 21.00
C LYS A 59 -25.63 36.04 21.03
N GLY A 60 -26.22 37.23 21.16
CA GLY A 60 -25.53 38.50 21.29
C GLY A 60 -25.64 39.37 20.04
N LEU A 61 -24.97 40.52 20.06
CA LEU A 61 -24.98 41.46 18.94
C LEU A 61 -24.13 40.92 17.78
N ILE A 62 -24.78 40.46 16.71
CA ILE A 62 -24.15 39.92 15.50
C ILE A 62 -24.56 40.79 14.31
N ARG A 63 -23.60 41.11 13.45
CA ARG A 63 -23.84 41.81 12.17
C ARG A 63 -23.29 40.95 11.03
N VAL A 64 -23.92 41.04 9.87
CA VAL A 64 -23.51 40.28 8.69
C VAL A 64 -22.92 41.24 7.66
N ALA A 65 -21.77 40.84 7.13
CA ALA A 65 -21.09 41.53 6.03
C ALA A 65 -20.98 40.59 4.82
N ASN A 66 -21.28 41.09 3.63
CA ASN A 66 -21.24 40.33 2.39
C ASN A 66 -19.83 40.26 1.79
N THR A 67 -18.95 41.17 2.19
CA THR A 67 -17.56 41.26 1.72
C THR A 67 -16.58 41.47 2.86
N PRO A 68 -15.32 41.05 2.72
CA PRO A 68 -14.27 41.39 3.68
C PRO A 68 -14.12 42.90 3.90
N LYS A 69 -14.25 43.70 2.84
CA LYS A 69 -14.29 45.17 2.91
C LYS A 69 -15.37 45.65 3.85
N GLU A 70 -16.60 45.15 3.74
CA GLU A 70 -17.70 45.51 4.64
C GLU A 70 -17.38 45.16 6.10
N VAL A 71 -16.67 44.07 6.39
CA VAL A 71 -16.20 43.76 7.76
C VAL A 71 -15.28 44.86 8.29
N SER A 72 -14.44 45.43 7.42
CA SER A 72 -13.51 46.53 7.71
C SER A 72 -14.18 47.92 7.74
N GLU A 73 -15.33 48.09 7.08
CA GLU A 73 -16.11 49.35 7.03
C GLU A 73 -17.19 49.47 8.10
N GLN A 74 -17.91 48.38 8.39
CA GLN A 74 -19.00 48.33 9.39
C GLN A 74 -18.51 48.45 10.84
N SER A 75 -17.22 48.73 10.98
CA SER A 75 -16.44 48.85 12.19
C SER A 75 -16.27 50.34 12.60
N VAL A 76 -17.37 51.07 12.82
CA VAL A 76 -17.37 52.45 13.39
C VAL A 76 -18.75 52.69 14.05
N SER A 77 -18.97 53.34 15.21
CA SER A 77 -18.24 54.31 16.03
C SER A 77 -18.65 54.18 17.53
N CYS A 78 -17.68 54.10 18.44
CA CYS A 78 -17.87 54.50 19.84
C CYS A 78 -17.01 55.77 20.04
N ASP A 79 -17.60 56.95 19.90
CA ASP A 79 -16.88 58.22 20.08
C ASP A 79 -16.98 58.71 21.54
N ASN A 80 -15.87 59.34 21.97
CA ASN A 80 -15.63 60.09 23.21
C ASN A 80 -14.94 59.39 24.39
N ALA A 81 -13.63 59.14 24.24
CA ALA A 81 -12.66 59.30 25.33
C ALA A 81 -11.26 59.63 24.76
N PRO A 82 -10.48 60.55 25.35
CA PRO A 82 -9.09 60.81 24.97
C PRO A 82 -8.19 59.70 25.51
N ILE A 83 -7.19 59.22 24.75
CA ILE A 83 -6.30 58.13 25.19
C ILE A 83 -4.84 58.38 24.75
N GLU A 84 -3.92 58.10 25.69
CA GLU A 84 -2.47 57.96 25.53
C GLU A 84 -2.08 56.66 24.81
N ILE A 85 -1.09 56.74 23.94
CA ILE A 85 -0.59 55.62 23.11
C ILE A 85 -0.03 54.49 23.98
N GLY A 86 -0.67 53.31 23.97
CA GLY A 86 -0.09 52.08 24.52
C GLY A 86 -1.05 51.04 25.11
N SER A 87 -2.37 51.22 25.00
CA SER A 87 -3.38 50.34 25.63
C SER A 87 -4.25 49.60 24.59
N LEU A 88 -4.82 48.45 24.97
CA LEU A 88 -5.86 47.72 24.20
C LEU A 88 -7.06 48.61 23.80
N THR A 89 -7.25 49.73 24.51
CA THR A 89 -8.32 50.73 24.29
C THR A 89 -8.10 51.63 23.07
N ASP A 90 -6.93 51.60 22.44
CA ASP A 90 -6.57 52.46 21.30
C ASP A 90 -7.02 51.93 19.93
N MET A 91 -7.45 50.66 19.87
CA MET A 91 -7.86 50.00 18.62
C MET A 91 -9.35 50.26 18.35
N LYS A 92 -9.74 50.48 17.08
CA LYS A 92 -11.17 50.52 16.72
C LYS A 92 -11.74 49.13 16.56
N ASP A 93 -10.98 48.23 15.91
CA ASP A 93 -11.51 46.92 15.50
C ASP A 93 -10.46 45.83 15.56
N ILE A 94 -10.93 44.64 15.89
CA ILE A 94 -10.16 43.41 15.93
C ILE A 94 -10.75 42.48 14.89
N ILE A 95 -9.98 42.09 13.88
CA ILE A 95 -10.47 41.27 12.77
C ILE A 95 -9.70 39.96 12.75
N LEU A 96 -10.44 38.86 12.84
CA LEU A 96 -9.91 37.51 12.77
C LEU A 96 -10.27 36.86 11.43
N THR A 97 -9.33 36.10 10.88
CA THR A 97 -9.53 35.24 9.70
C THR A 97 -9.26 33.79 10.03
N MET A 98 -10.08 32.86 9.52
CA MET A 98 -9.84 31.42 9.62
C MET A 98 -10.26 30.71 8.34
N LEU A 99 -9.31 30.55 7.42
CA LEU A 99 -9.53 30.22 6.02
C LEU A 99 -8.79 28.94 5.58
N PRO A 100 -9.16 28.32 4.44
CA PRO A 100 -8.61 27.02 4.07
C PRO A 100 -7.17 27.02 3.54
N ALA A 101 -6.68 28.15 2.99
CA ALA A 101 -5.38 28.19 2.31
C ALA A 101 -4.85 29.63 2.11
N GLY A 102 -3.55 29.75 1.89
CA GLY A 102 -2.85 31.03 1.70
C GLY A 102 -3.46 31.92 0.62
N LYS A 103 -3.86 31.36 -0.53
CA LYS A 103 -4.51 32.12 -1.61
C LYS A 103 -5.79 32.82 -1.15
N HIS A 104 -6.57 32.19 -0.27
CA HIS A 104 -7.82 32.76 0.25
C HIS A 104 -7.52 33.88 1.24
N VAL A 105 -6.52 33.69 2.12
CA VAL A 105 -6.06 34.75 3.04
C VAL A 105 -5.59 35.96 2.24
N LYS A 106 -4.71 35.75 1.25
CA LYS A 106 -4.23 36.82 0.37
C LYS A 106 -5.38 37.57 -0.29
N GLN A 107 -6.34 36.85 -0.89
CA GLN A 107 -7.52 37.45 -1.50
C GLN A 107 -8.36 38.27 -0.50
N VAL A 108 -8.65 37.72 0.69
CA VAL A 108 -9.44 38.40 1.72
C VAL A 108 -8.78 39.70 2.19
N PHE A 109 -7.45 39.76 2.24
CA PHE A 109 -6.74 40.97 2.61
C PHE A 109 -6.59 41.95 1.45
N THR A 110 -6.11 41.49 0.29
CA THR A 110 -5.53 42.36 -0.75
C THR A 110 -6.40 42.53 -2.00
N ASP A 111 -7.59 41.93 -2.06
CA ASP A 111 -8.51 42.21 -3.17
C ASP A 111 -8.81 43.71 -3.27
N GLN A 112 -8.66 44.29 -4.46
CA GLN A 112 -8.71 45.74 -4.66
C GLN A 112 -10.11 46.33 -4.45
N SER A 113 -11.17 45.53 -4.65
CA SER A 113 -12.55 46.02 -4.57
C SER A 113 -13.22 45.65 -3.25
N ASN A 114 -12.92 44.45 -2.75
CA ASN A 114 -13.64 43.78 -1.68
C ASN A 114 -12.73 43.29 -0.54
N GLY A 115 -11.42 43.52 -0.59
CA GLY A 115 -10.48 43.08 0.44
C GLY A 115 -10.52 43.95 1.70
N LEU A 116 -10.05 43.41 2.82
CA LEU A 116 -9.93 44.13 4.10
C LEU A 116 -9.15 45.45 3.99
N LEU A 117 -8.15 45.48 3.08
CA LEU A 117 -7.26 46.62 2.88
C LEU A 117 -7.76 47.61 1.80
N SER A 118 -8.90 47.35 1.17
CA SER A 118 -9.45 48.21 0.10
C SER A 118 -10.24 49.43 0.61
N ILE A 119 -10.33 49.62 1.93
CA ILE A 119 -11.05 50.74 2.54
C ILE A 119 -10.30 52.05 2.34
N SER A 120 -11.05 53.14 2.10
CA SER A 120 -10.45 54.44 1.77
C SER A 120 -9.87 55.19 2.96
N LYS A 121 -10.40 54.99 4.18
CA LYS A 121 -9.92 55.59 5.44
C LYS A 121 -10.30 54.74 6.65
N SER A 122 -9.39 54.64 7.64
CA SER A 122 -9.70 54.24 9.02
C SER A 122 -9.26 55.36 9.97
N SER A 123 -10.06 55.65 11.00
CA SER A 123 -9.77 56.72 11.97
C SER A 123 -8.99 56.23 13.21
N LYS A 124 -8.82 54.92 13.37
CA LYS A 124 -7.90 54.30 14.35
C LYS A 124 -7.26 53.04 13.74
N PRO A 125 -6.08 52.60 14.23
CA PRO A 125 -5.46 51.37 13.77
C PRO A 125 -6.32 50.14 14.10
N LYS A 126 -6.36 49.18 13.17
CA LYS A 126 -6.99 47.87 13.32
C LYS A 126 -5.98 46.81 13.80
N LEU A 127 -6.47 45.74 14.41
CA LEU A 127 -5.66 44.55 14.71
C LEU A 127 -6.16 43.36 13.89
N PHE A 128 -5.31 42.87 12.99
CA PHE A 128 -5.58 41.71 12.16
C PHE A 128 -4.92 40.46 12.77
N ILE A 129 -5.73 39.44 13.03
CA ILE A 129 -5.32 38.17 13.65
C ILE A 129 -5.60 37.04 12.65
N GLU A 130 -4.55 36.51 12.03
CA GLU A 130 -4.67 35.45 11.04
C GLU A 130 -4.49 34.08 11.69
N CYS A 131 -5.58 33.32 11.87
CA CYS A 131 -5.58 32.04 12.57
C CYS A 131 -5.39 30.81 11.65
N SER A 132 -5.34 31.01 10.33
CA SER A 132 -5.27 29.91 9.36
C SER A 132 -3.90 29.24 9.33
N THR A 133 -3.85 28.00 8.84
CA THR A 133 -2.57 27.33 8.56
C THR A 133 -2.19 27.57 7.10
N ILE A 134 -1.27 28.50 6.87
CA ILE A 134 -0.77 28.89 5.53
C ILE A 134 0.76 28.87 5.48
N ASP A 135 1.34 29.01 4.29
CA ASP A 135 2.80 29.07 4.15
C ASP A 135 3.33 30.41 4.69
N VAL A 136 4.55 30.37 5.24
CA VAL A 136 5.19 31.56 5.85
C VAL A 136 5.33 32.70 4.84
N PRO A 137 5.78 32.49 3.58
CA PRO A 137 5.87 33.55 2.59
C PRO A 137 4.56 34.30 2.36
N THR A 138 3.45 33.60 2.16
CA THR A 138 2.14 34.25 1.96
C THR A 138 1.73 35.10 3.16
N SER A 139 1.98 34.61 4.38
CA SER A 139 1.69 35.39 5.60
C SER A 139 2.53 36.66 5.69
N LEU A 140 3.83 36.58 5.34
CA LEU A 140 4.71 37.75 5.31
C LEU A 140 4.30 38.76 4.24
N GLU A 141 3.86 38.31 3.06
CA GLU A 141 3.31 39.19 2.02
C GLU A 141 2.07 39.94 2.50
N VAL A 142 1.17 39.26 3.24
CA VAL A 142 -0.02 39.88 3.82
C VAL A 142 0.36 40.85 4.94
N ALA A 143 1.31 40.48 5.81
CA ALA A 143 1.81 41.36 6.86
C ALA A 143 2.42 42.65 6.29
N GLU A 144 3.17 42.55 5.19
CA GLU A 144 3.74 43.68 4.46
C GLU A 144 2.62 44.54 3.85
N ALA A 145 1.62 43.94 3.20
CA ALA A 145 0.49 44.67 2.65
C ALA A 145 -0.30 45.44 3.74
N VAL A 146 -0.49 44.82 4.90
CA VAL A 146 -1.10 45.49 6.07
C VAL A 146 -0.24 46.67 6.51
N SER A 147 1.08 46.51 6.60
CA SER A 147 2.00 47.58 6.98
C SER A 147 1.95 48.75 5.99
N GLN A 148 2.01 48.47 4.68
CA GLN A 148 1.95 49.47 3.61
C GLN A 148 0.62 50.22 3.53
N SER A 149 -0.49 49.55 3.88
CA SER A 149 -1.80 50.19 3.92
C SER A 149 -1.95 51.23 5.05
N ALA A 150 -1.07 51.18 6.06
CA ALA A 150 -1.17 51.94 7.30
C ALA A 150 -2.50 51.76 8.07
N LEU A 151 -3.27 50.70 7.77
CA LEU A 151 -4.57 50.46 8.39
C LEU A 151 -4.48 49.79 9.77
N GLY A 152 -3.37 49.14 10.10
CA GLY A 152 -3.28 48.40 11.36
C GLY A 152 -2.02 47.57 11.55
N SER A 153 -2.09 46.68 12.53
CA SER A 153 -1.06 45.69 12.85
C SER A 153 -1.55 44.29 12.50
N PHE A 154 -0.61 43.40 12.14
CA PHE A 154 -0.89 42.01 11.76
C PHE A 154 -0.16 41.04 12.69
N ALA A 155 -0.82 39.93 13.01
CA ALA A 155 -0.21 38.77 13.67
C ALA A 155 -0.66 37.47 13.01
N ASP A 156 0.29 36.57 12.75
CA ASP A 156 0.01 35.18 12.39
C ASP A 156 -0.17 34.36 13.67
N VAL A 157 -1.35 33.77 13.85
CA VAL A 157 -1.73 33.08 15.09
C VAL A 157 -2.40 31.73 14.81
N PRO A 158 -1.74 30.83 14.05
CA PRO A 158 -2.29 29.50 13.77
C PRO A 158 -2.63 28.70 15.03
N VAL A 159 -3.60 27.79 14.86
CA VAL A 159 -4.19 27.02 15.96
C VAL A 159 -3.88 25.53 15.88
N SER A 160 -3.86 24.85 17.04
CA SER A 160 -3.84 23.39 17.17
C SER A 160 -4.94 22.90 18.12
N GLY A 161 -5.48 21.70 17.89
CA GLY A 161 -6.55 21.09 18.72
C GLY A 161 -7.78 20.60 17.96
N GLY A 162 -7.91 20.94 16.67
CA GLY A 162 -9.00 20.47 15.80
C GLY A 162 -10.39 20.98 16.20
N PRO A 163 -11.47 20.52 15.51
CA PRO A 163 -12.82 21.03 15.74
C PRO A 163 -13.34 20.82 17.17
N THR A 164 -13.00 19.69 17.79
CA THR A 164 -13.38 19.41 19.19
C THR A 164 -12.73 20.40 20.16
N GLY A 165 -11.44 20.72 19.95
CA GLY A 165 -10.75 21.72 20.75
C GLY A 165 -11.30 23.13 20.53
N ALA A 166 -11.73 23.44 19.29
CA ALA A 166 -12.36 24.71 18.96
C ALA A 166 -13.72 24.88 19.63
N GLU A 167 -14.55 23.83 19.67
CA GLU A 167 -15.85 23.84 20.38
C GLU A 167 -15.63 24.08 21.88
N ALA A 168 -14.67 23.34 22.48
CA ALA A 168 -14.42 23.37 23.91
C ALA A 168 -13.60 24.58 24.39
N ALA A 169 -13.26 25.53 23.51
CA ALA A 169 -12.34 26.64 23.80
C ALA A 169 -10.99 26.19 24.41
N THR A 170 -10.44 25.08 23.92
CA THR A 170 -9.19 24.47 24.43
C THR A 170 -8.05 24.49 23.41
N LEU A 171 -8.18 25.26 22.33
CA LEU A 171 -7.15 25.41 21.32
C LEU A 171 -5.80 25.89 21.90
N THR A 172 -4.73 25.47 21.23
CA THR A 172 -3.40 26.03 21.41
C THR A 172 -3.12 27.03 20.30
N PHE A 173 -2.76 28.26 20.66
CA PHE A 173 -2.40 29.34 19.75
C PHE A 173 -0.87 29.51 19.70
N MET A 174 -0.32 29.63 18.50
CA MET A 174 1.09 29.86 18.24
C MET A 174 1.22 31.20 17.52
N ALA A 175 1.68 32.25 18.20
CA ALA A 175 1.59 33.62 17.72
C ALA A 175 2.95 34.16 17.25
N GLY A 176 3.02 34.63 16.01
CA GLY A 176 4.11 35.42 15.44
C GLY A 176 3.73 36.90 15.36
N GLY A 177 4.62 37.77 15.79
CA GLY A 177 4.42 39.23 15.79
C GLY A 177 5.31 39.96 16.79
N SER A 178 5.31 41.29 16.76
CA SER A 178 6.03 42.08 17.75
C SER A 178 5.41 41.88 19.14
N THR A 179 6.22 42.03 20.20
CA THR A 179 5.76 41.87 21.59
C THR A 179 4.53 42.73 21.92
N ASP A 180 4.49 43.95 21.39
CA ASP A 180 3.36 44.88 21.54
C ASP A 180 2.08 44.34 20.88
N VAL A 181 2.17 43.87 19.63
CA VAL A 181 1.02 43.29 18.92
C VAL A 181 0.53 42.04 19.63
N ILE A 182 1.45 41.17 20.04
CA ILE A 182 1.12 39.89 20.70
C ILE A 182 0.50 40.12 22.08
N GLY A 183 0.94 41.13 22.81
CA GLY A 183 0.31 41.55 24.07
C GLY A 183 -1.17 41.88 23.88
N ARG A 184 -1.53 42.48 22.74
CA ARG A 184 -2.92 42.80 22.37
C ARG A 184 -3.70 41.59 21.86
N VAL A 185 -3.05 40.69 21.12
CA VAL A 185 -3.65 39.44 20.57
C VAL A 185 -4.03 38.45 21.67
N LYS A 186 -3.15 38.25 22.65
CA LYS A 186 -3.29 37.19 23.66
C LYS A 186 -4.66 37.16 24.37
N PRO A 187 -5.18 38.25 24.96
CA PRO A 187 -6.46 38.20 25.68
C PRO A 187 -7.62 37.80 24.75
N ILE A 188 -7.57 38.17 23.48
CA ILE A 188 -8.63 37.88 22.49
C ILE A 188 -8.64 36.39 22.16
N VAL A 189 -7.49 35.83 21.77
CA VAL A 189 -7.45 34.43 21.33
C VAL A 189 -7.63 33.43 22.48
N MET A 190 -7.32 33.85 23.70
CA MET A 190 -7.56 33.04 24.91
C MET A 190 -9.04 32.89 25.28
N THR A 191 -9.96 33.59 24.60
CA THR A 191 -11.41 33.29 24.67
C THR A 191 -11.78 32.00 23.95
N MET A 192 -10.94 31.56 23.01
CA MET A 192 -11.16 30.40 22.14
C MET A 192 -10.16 29.27 22.41
N GLY A 193 -9.30 29.42 23.42
CA GLY A 193 -8.22 28.48 23.68
C GLY A 193 -7.73 28.47 25.12
N LYS A 194 -6.86 27.49 25.38
CA LYS A 194 -6.32 27.22 26.72
C LYS A 194 -4.82 27.43 26.81
N THR A 195 -4.11 27.44 25.68
CA THR A 195 -2.65 27.55 25.66
C THR A 195 -2.21 28.54 24.59
N PHE A 196 -1.23 29.38 24.93
CA PHE A 196 -0.74 30.44 24.06
C PHE A 196 0.79 30.51 24.12
N PHE A 197 1.42 30.52 22.94
CA PHE A 197 2.86 30.71 22.79
C PHE A 197 3.13 31.95 21.93
N HIS A 198 3.98 32.85 22.42
CA HIS A 198 4.62 33.86 21.57
C HIS A 198 5.87 33.23 20.95
N CYS A 199 5.80 32.92 19.66
CA CYS A 199 6.79 32.13 18.93
C CYS A 199 7.94 32.96 18.36
N GLY A 200 7.81 34.29 18.33
CA GLY A 200 8.80 35.20 17.75
C GLY A 200 8.14 36.30 16.92
N GLY A 201 8.90 36.86 15.96
CA GLY A 201 8.41 37.87 15.03
C GLY A 201 7.39 37.33 14.01
N ALA A 202 7.06 38.15 13.01
CA ALA A 202 6.12 37.77 11.96
C ALA A 202 6.54 36.45 11.27
N GLY A 203 5.57 35.56 11.05
CA GLY A 203 5.74 34.24 10.46
C GLY A 203 6.20 33.14 11.44
N ALA A 204 6.62 33.50 12.66
CA ALA A 204 7.14 32.53 13.63
C ALA A 204 6.06 31.61 14.20
N GLY A 205 4.81 32.07 14.28
CA GLY A 205 3.67 31.24 14.68
C GLY A 205 3.42 30.13 13.67
N LEU A 206 3.39 30.49 12.38
CA LEU A 206 3.26 29.54 11.26
C LEU A 206 4.44 28.58 11.15
N ALA A 207 5.67 29.07 11.26
CA ALA A 207 6.85 28.20 11.26
C ALA A 207 6.77 27.15 12.38
N THR A 208 6.40 27.58 13.60
CA THR A 208 6.20 26.68 14.74
C THR A 208 5.12 25.64 14.46
N LYS A 209 3.99 26.07 13.89
CA LYS A 209 2.86 25.18 13.54
C LYS A 209 3.26 24.13 12.49
N GLN A 210 3.96 24.55 11.44
CA GLN A 210 4.41 23.67 10.37
C GLN A 210 5.40 22.63 10.89
N ILE A 211 6.37 23.04 11.71
CA ILE A 211 7.33 22.13 12.35
C ILE A 211 6.62 21.13 13.27
N ASN A 212 5.65 21.59 14.08
CA ASN A 212 4.85 20.72 14.93
C ASN A 212 4.06 19.67 14.12
N ASN A 213 3.47 20.08 13.00
CA ASN A 213 2.73 19.15 12.14
C ASN A 213 3.65 18.15 11.45
N TYR A 214 4.86 18.56 11.04
CA TYR A 214 5.87 17.69 10.46
C TYR A 214 6.30 16.58 11.42
N ILE A 215 6.68 16.92 12.66
CA ILE A 215 7.04 15.90 13.66
C ILE A 215 5.84 15.01 14.02
N SER A 216 4.63 15.56 14.07
CA SER A 216 3.41 14.77 14.28
C SER A 216 3.20 13.74 13.15
N GLY A 217 3.41 14.13 11.90
CA GLY A 217 3.35 13.24 10.74
C GLY A 217 4.35 12.09 10.84
N ILE A 218 5.61 12.39 11.18
CA ILE A 218 6.65 11.37 11.43
C ILE A 218 6.22 10.41 12.54
N CYS A 219 5.77 10.93 13.68
CA CYS A 219 5.35 10.09 14.80
C CYS A 219 4.13 9.23 14.44
N MET A 220 3.19 9.72 13.63
CA MET A 220 2.05 8.91 13.17
C MET A 220 2.52 7.78 12.25
N LEU A 221 3.35 8.08 11.23
CA LEU A 221 3.86 7.06 10.34
C LEU A 221 4.66 5.99 11.10
N GLY A 222 5.57 6.38 11.98
CA GLY A 222 6.31 5.44 12.82
C GLY A 222 5.42 4.63 13.78
N THR A 223 4.35 5.24 14.32
CA THR A 223 3.36 4.51 15.13
C THR A 223 2.61 3.48 14.26
N ALA A 224 2.20 3.85 13.05
CA ALA A 224 1.51 2.97 12.13
C ALA A 224 2.37 1.76 11.73
N GLU A 225 3.64 2.00 11.38
CA GLU A 225 4.61 0.95 11.05
C GLU A 225 4.86 0.03 12.25
N ALA A 226 5.12 0.58 13.43
CA ALA A 226 5.41 -0.21 14.63
C ALA A 226 4.22 -1.10 15.04
N MET A 227 3.00 -0.55 14.98
CA MET A 227 1.79 -1.30 15.28
C MET A 227 1.55 -2.41 14.24
N ASN A 228 1.67 -2.10 12.93
CA ASN A 228 1.54 -3.10 11.87
C ASN A 228 2.58 -4.22 12.00
N LEU A 229 3.85 -3.86 12.24
CA LEU A 229 4.94 -4.81 12.44
C LEU A 229 4.64 -5.77 13.60
N GLY A 230 4.25 -5.24 14.76
CA GLY A 230 3.95 -6.06 15.92
C GLY A 230 2.74 -6.96 15.74
N ILE A 231 1.67 -6.47 15.11
CA ILE A 231 0.49 -7.27 14.77
C ILE A 231 0.88 -8.42 13.82
N ARG A 232 1.67 -8.13 12.79
CA ARG A 232 2.13 -9.15 11.84
C ARG A 232 3.10 -10.16 12.44
N TYR A 233 3.86 -9.76 13.46
CA TYR A 233 4.65 -10.68 14.27
C TYR A 233 3.77 -11.62 15.13
N GLY A 234 2.51 -11.26 15.36
CA GLY A 234 1.57 -12.01 16.20
C GLY A 234 1.44 -11.48 17.63
N LEU A 235 1.87 -10.24 17.90
CA LEU A 235 1.68 -9.61 19.20
C LEU A 235 0.24 -9.12 19.37
N ASP A 236 -0.25 -9.16 20.61
CA ASP A 236 -1.49 -8.49 20.98
C ASP A 236 -1.33 -6.96 20.83
N PRO A 237 -2.17 -6.28 20.03
CA PRO A 237 -2.04 -4.85 19.78
C PRO A 237 -2.20 -3.98 21.03
N LYS A 238 -3.04 -4.37 22.00
CA LYS A 238 -3.24 -3.63 23.26
C LYS A 238 -2.03 -3.73 24.15
N VAL A 239 -1.44 -4.93 24.25
CA VAL A 239 -0.20 -5.14 25.01
C VAL A 239 0.94 -4.32 24.39
N LEU A 240 1.11 -4.40 23.07
CA LEU A 240 2.14 -3.62 22.36
C LEU A 240 1.96 -2.11 22.56
N ALA A 241 0.75 -1.59 22.38
CA ALA A 241 0.45 -0.19 22.61
C ALA A 241 0.75 0.23 24.06
N GLY A 242 0.42 -0.62 25.03
CA GLY A 242 0.74 -0.40 26.45
C GLY A 242 2.25 -0.30 26.71
N VAL A 243 3.05 -1.18 26.09
CA VAL A 243 4.51 -1.15 26.17
C VAL A 243 5.08 0.12 25.54
N ILE A 244 4.66 0.47 24.32
CA ILE A 244 5.09 1.69 23.63
C ILE A 244 4.79 2.92 24.48
N ASN A 245 3.57 3.01 25.01
CA ASN A 245 3.10 4.16 25.80
C ASN A 245 3.72 4.23 27.21
N SER A 246 4.35 3.16 27.68
CA SER A 246 5.11 3.14 28.94
C SER A 246 6.61 3.33 28.74
N SER A 247 7.08 3.39 27.49
CA SER A 247 8.50 3.35 27.13
C SER A 247 8.91 4.56 26.27
N THR A 248 10.12 4.53 25.71
CA THR A 248 10.71 5.62 24.92
C THR A 248 10.10 5.80 23.53
N GLY A 249 9.29 4.84 23.05
CA GLY A 249 8.55 4.96 21.78
C GLY A 249 7.30 5.85 21.85
N ARG A 250 6.95 6.35 23.04
CA ARG A 250 5.72 7.10 23.30
C ARG A 250 5.67 8.43 22.53
N SER A 251 4.53 8.70 21.90
CA SER A 251 4.21 9.98 21.27
C SER A 251 2.74 10.35 21.51
N TYR A 252 2.34 11.58 21.14
CA TYR A 252 0.91 11.96 21.14
C TYR A 252 0.08 10.98 20.31
N ASN A 253 0.57 10.59 19.13
CA ASN A 253 -0.16 9.70 18.23
C ASN A 253 -0.25 8.27 18.77
N SER A 254 0.72 7.77 19.54
CA SER A 254 0.62 6.43 20.12
C SER A 254 -0.37 6.32 21.29
N ILE A 255 -0.60 7.42 22.02
CA ILE A 255 -1.53 7.49 23.16
C ILE A 255 -2.93 7.89 22.71
N GLU A 256 -3.05 9.04 22.06
CA GLU A 256 -4.33 9.72 21.86
C GLU A 256 -5.00 9.34 20.54
N GLN A 257 -4.19 8.94 19.56
CA GLN A 257 -4.63 8.75 18.19
C GLN A 257 -4.02 7.51 17.55
N ASN A 258 -3.89 6.42 18.32
CA ASN A 258 -3.32 5.19 17.80
C ASN A 258 -4.16 4.72 16.59
N PRO A 259 -3.53 4.36 15.46
CA PRO A 259 -4.28 4.03 14.24
C PRO A 259 -4.91 2.63 14.29
N VAL A 260 -4.65 1.83 15.32
CA VAL A 260 -5.31 0.53 15.52
C VAL A 260 -6.61 0.73 16.31
N LYS A 261 -7.71 0.25 15.74
CA LYS A 261 -9.03 0.28 16.37
C LYS A 261 -9.04 -0.50 17.69
N GLY A 262 -9.69 0.05 18.71
CA GLY A 262 -9.80 -0.52 20.05
C GLY A 262 -8.65 -0.14 21.01
N ILE A 263 -7.71 0.71 20.59
CA ILE A 263 -6.56 1.12 21.41
C ILE A 263 -6.79 2.47 22.09
N SER A 264 -7.13 3.49 21.31
CA SER A 264 -7.29 4.87 21.78
C SER A 264 -8.77 5.27 21.62
N PRO A 265 -9.53 5.45 22.72
CA PRO A 265 -11.00 5.62 22.68
C PRO A 265 -11.53 6.79 21.84
N ASN A 266 -10.72 7.83 21.66
CA ASN A 266 -11.08 9.04 20.90
C ASN A 266 -10.31 9.16 19.57
N SER A 267 -9.63 8.09 19.15
CA SER A 267 -8.88 8.10 17.90
C SER A 267 -9.79 8.15 16.68
N SER A 268 -9.22 8.59 15.55
CA SER A 268 -9.88 8.45 14.25
C SER A 268 -10.17 6.99 13.89
N ALA A 269 -9.37 6.03 14.36
CA ALA A 269 -9.55 4.61 14.06
C ALA A 269 -10.87 4.04 14.60
N GLU A 270 -11.37 4.54 15.74
CA GLU A 270 -12.66 4.11 16.31
C GLU A 270 -13.85 4.36 15.38
N ARG A 271 -13.78 5.48 14.65
CA ARG A 271 -14.80 5.90 13.69
C ARG A 271 -14.39 5.59 12.24
N ASP A 272 -13.57 4.55 12.06
CA ASP A 272 -13.12 4.07 10.76
C ASP A 272 -12.45 5.14 9.87
N PHE A 273 -11.74 6.07 10.53
CA PHE A 273 -11.12 7.25 9.93
C PHE A 273 -12.10 8.19 9.22
N GLU A 274 -13.40 8.05 9.45
CA GLU A 274 -14.40 8.98 8.93
C GLU A 274 -14.31 10.31 9.64
N ASN A 275 -14.33 11.38 8.84
CA ASN A 275 -14.22 12.76 9.28
C ASN A 275 -12.92 13.06 10.04
N GLY A 276 -12.50 14.33 9.99
CA GLY A 276 -11.32 14.79 10.69
C GLY A 276 -10.39 15.55 9.78
N PHE A 277 -9.09 15.40 10.00
CA PHE A 277 -8.07 16.10 9.22
C PHE A 277 -7.67 15.22 8.05
N SER A 278 -8.22 15.50 6.85
CA SER A 278 -8.10 14.57 5.73
C SER A 278 -6.64 14.32 5.32
N ILE A 279 -6.38 13.16 4.71
CA ILE A 279 -5.03 12.80 4.26
C ILE A 279 -4.46 13.78 3.23
N GLU A 280 -5.31 14.37 2.38
CA GLU A 280 -4.92 15.37 1.38
C GLU A 280 -4.53 16.71 2.03
N LEU A 281 -5.30 17.13 3.05
CA LEU A 281 -4.95 18.33 3.82
C LEU A 281 -3.65 18.12 4.60
N CYS A 282 -3.46 16.94 5.18
CA CYS A 282 -2.23 16.58 5.88
C CYS A 282 -1.04 16.60 4.94
N LYS A 283 -1.15 15.97 3.75
CA LYS A 283 -0.14 16.04 2.70
C LYS A 283 0.26 17.48 2.39
N GLY A 284 -0.71 18.37 2.16
CA GLY A 284 -0.43 19.78 1.85
C GLY A 284 0.35 20.49 2.98
N VAL A 285 -0.02 20.22 4.23
CA VAL A 285 0.65 20.78 5.41
C VAL A 285 2.07 20.22 5.60
N LEU A 286 2.30 18.95 5.29
CA LEU A 286 3.64 18.35 5.31
C LEU A 286 4.54 18.97 4.24
N HIS A 287 4.02 19.16 3.02
CA HIS A 287 4.70 19.90 1.95
C HIS A 287 5.13 21.31 2.39
N MET A 288 4.24 22.04 3.08
CA MET A 288 4.58 23.37 3.60
C MET A 288 5.78 23.35 4.56
N ALA A 289 5.85 22.36 5.46
CA ALA A 289 6.96 22.24 6.40
C ALA A 289 8.27 21.82 5.70
N ILE A 290 8.20 20.97 4.69
CA ILE A 290 9.36 20.57 3.88
C ILE A 290 9.92 21.77 3.12
N ASN A 291 9.05 22.54 2.45
CA ASN A 291 9.42 23.77 1.75
C ASN A 291 10.01 24.81 2.72
N LEU A 292 9.51 24.90 3.95
CA LEU A 292 10.11 25.75 4.98
C LEU A 292 11.53 25.28 5.31
N GLY A 293 11.74 23.97 5.47
CA GLY A 293 13.05 23.37 5.71
C GLY A 293 14.07 23.73 4.63
N GLU A 294 13.69 23.61 3.35
CA GLU A 294 14.52 24.02 2.22
C GLU A 294 14.90 25.51 2.28
N ARG A 295 13.93 26.38 2.53
CA ARG A 295 14.15 27.84 2.61
C ARG A 295 15.11 28.25 3.71
N VAL A 296 15.10 27.55 4.85
CA VAL A 296 15.98 27.84 5.98
C VAL A 296 17.28 27.04 5.95
N GLY A 297 17.50 26.20 4.94
CA GLY A 297 18.69 25.35 4.81
C GLY A 297 18.75 24.19 5.81
N ALA A 298 17.61 23.77 6.37
CA ALA A 298 17.53 22.64 7.28
C ALA A 298 17.47 21.32 6.49
N ARG A 299 18.38 20.39 6.79
CA ARG A 299 18.31 19.03 6.25
C ARG A 299 17.22 18.24 6.96
N LEU A 300 16.29 17.66 6.21
CA LEU A 300 15.19 16.84 6.71
C LEU A 300 15.33 15.38 6.21
N PRO A 301 16.16 14.52 6.81
CA PRO A 301 16.45 13.19 6.25
C PRO A 301 15.24 12.26 6.12
N LEU A 302 14.20 12.47 6.92
CA LEU A 302 12.98 11.66 6.93
C LEU A 302 11.90 12.18 5.98
N SER A 303 12.08 13.36 5.38
CA SER A 303 11.01 14.04 4.65
C SER A 303 10.57 13.28 3.40
N GLN A 304 11.51 12.67 2.67
CA GLN A 304 11.21 11.99 1.41
C GLN A 304 10.29 10.78 1.65
N GLY A 305 10.71 9.86 2.52
CA GLY A 305 9.89 8.69 2.87
C GLY A 305 8.54 9.08 3.48
N LEU A 306 8.50 10.15 4.27
CA LEU A 306 7.24 10.69 4.80
C LEU A 306 6.32 11.18 3.68
N ILE A 307 6.81 12.06 2.80
CA ILE A 307 5.96 12.71 1.80
C ILE A 307 5.51 11.71 0.73
N ASP A 308 6.40 10.83 0.27
CA ASP A 308 6.08 9.78 -0.70
C ASP A 308 4.96 8.86 -0.17
N THR A 309 5.04 8.49 1.11
CA THR A 309 4.02 7.66 1.75
C THR A 309 2.67 8.37 1.83
N TYR A 310 2.65 9.64 2.24
CA TYR A 310 1.40 10.40 2.33
C TYR A 310 0.82 10.76 0.95
N GLU A 311 1.67 10.91 -0.08
CA GLU A 311 1.24 11.06 -1.47
C GLU A 311 0.58 9.79 -1.99
N ALA A 312 1.26 8.65 -1.88
CA ALA A 312 0.74 7.35 -2.27
C ALA A 312 -0.56 7.03 -1.52
N ALA A 313 -0.58 7.19 -0.20
CA ALA A 313 -1.77 6.98 0.60
C ALA A 313 -2.90 7.95 0.22
N SER A 314 -2.63 9.19 -0.21
CA SER A 314 -3.70 10.09 -0.68
C SER A 314 -4.38 9.65 -1.98
N MET A 315 -3.76 8.74 -2.72
CA MET A 315 -4.31 8.14 -3.94
C MET A 315 -4.95 6.76 -3.69
N ASP A 316 -4.75 6.18 -2.52
CA ASP A 316 -5.30 4.89 -2.12
C ASP A 316 -6.78 5.03 -1.72
N ASP A 317 -7.67 4.25 -2.34
CA ASP A 317 -9.12 4.29 -2.07
C ASP A 317 -9.48 4.01 -0.61
N ARG A 318 -8.62 3.31 0.14
CA ARG A 318 -8.82 3.03 1.57
C ARG A 318 -8.52 4.24 2.45
N CYS A 319 -7.81 5.25 1.94
CA CYS A 319 -7.36 6.42 2.68
C CYS A 319 -7.93 7.74 2.15
N LYS A 320 -8.25 7.80 0.85
CA LYS A 320 -8.77 8.99 0.17
C LYS A 320 -10.01 9.56 0.89
N GLY A 321 -9.97 10.85 1.19
CA GLY A 321 -11.01 11.58 1.93
C GLY A 321 -11.15 11.22 3.42
N LYS A 322 -10.39 10.24 3.93
CA LYS A 322 -10.37 9.85 5.34
C LYS A 322 -9.40 10.70 6.15
N ASP A 323 -9.50 10.64 7.48
CA ASP A 323 -8.52 11.24 8.39
C ASP A 323 -7.10 10.75 8.05
N CYS A 324 -6.10 11.63 8.18
CA CYS A 324 -4.74 11.40 7.72
C CYS A 324 -4.04 10.21 8.40
N ARG A 325 -4.58 9.74 9.54
CA ARG A 325 -4.10 8.55 10.25
C ARG A 325 -4.50 7.25 9.56
N SER A 326 -5.38 7.33 8.56
CA SER A 326 -5.67 6.24 7.63
C SER A 326 -4.43 5.80 6.84
N VAL A 327 -3.34 6.57 6.83
CA VAL A 327 -2.02 6.13 6.32
C VAL A 327 -1.58 4.78 6.88
N TYR A 328 -2.08 4.39 8.05
CA TYR A 328 -1.94 3.04 8.58
C TYR A 328 -2.46 1.95 7.64
N ARG A 329 -3.60 2.15 6.98
CA ARG A 329 -4.16 1.19 6.01
C ARG A 329 -3.24 1.00 4.80
N TYR A 330 -2.59 2.08 4.36
CA TYR A 330 -1.54 2.00 3.34
C TYR A 330 -0.32 1.23 3.87
N ALA A 331 0.16 1.57 5.08
CA ALA A 331 1.31 0.89 5.71
C ALA A 331 1.04 -0.60 6.04
N THR A 332 -0.22 -1.01 6.24
CA THR A 332 -0.59 -2.41 6.45
C THR A 332 -0.74 -3.20 5.15
N THR A 333 -0.62 -2.56 3.99
CA THR A 333 -0.58 -3.25 2.70
C THR A 333 0.66 -4.14 2.67
N MET A 334 0.50 -5.41 2.33
CA MET A 334 1.63 -6.30 2.07
C MET A 334 2.54 -5.62 1.02
N SER A 335 3.85 -5.54 1.24
CA SER A 335 4.79 -5.06 0.21
C SER A 335 4.60 -5.90 -1.05
N SER A 336 4.05 -5.29 -2.09
CA SER A 336 3.59 -5.95 -3.32
C SER A 336 4.61 -5.97 -4.44
N PHE A 337 5.80 -5.43 -4.22
CA PHE A 337 6.80 -5.27 -5.27
C PHE A 337 7.69 -6.51 -5.35
N LEU A 338 7.85 -7.04 -6.56
CA LEU A 338 8.95 -7.94 -6.87
C LEU A 338 10.28 -7.19 -6.71
N PRO A 339 11.41 -7.92 -6.59
CA PRO A 339 12.71 -7.28 -6.44
C PRO A 339 13.00 -6.37 -7.65
N PRO A 340 13.56 -5.15 -7.45
CA PRO A 340 14.02 -4.34 -8.56
C PRO A 340 15.19 -5.04 -9.27
N ARG A 341 15.44 -4.71 -10.55
CA ARG A 341 16.55 -5.28 -11.32
C ARG A 341 17.91 -5.00 -10.66
N ALA A 342 18.80 -5.98 -10.69
CA ALA A 342 20.20 -5.78 -10.33
C ALA A 342 20.96 -4.98 -11.43
N PRO A 343 22.08 -4.30 -11.10
CA PRO A 343 22.89 -3.58 -12.10
C PRO A 343 23.41 -4.42 -13.27
N GLN A 344 23.52 -5.75 -13.11
CA GLN A 344 23.93 -6.72 -14.14
C GLN A 344 22.90 -7.87 -14.23
N GLN A 345 21.62 -7.51 -14.23
CA GLN A 345 20.51 -8.46 -14.24
C GLN A 345 20.54 -9.37 -15.47
N ASN A 346 20.56 -10.69 -15.24
CA ASN A 346 20.24 -11.67 -16.27
C ASN A 346 18.73 -11.78 -16.45
N TYR A 347 18.32 -12.07 -17.68
CA TYR A 347 16.93 -12.33 -18.04
C TYR A 347 16.87 -13.68 -18.75
N VAL A 348 15.86 -14.48 -18.41
CA VAL A 348 15.61 -15.73 -19.13
C VAL A 348 14.73 -15.48 -20.34
N THR A 349 14.84 -16.33 -21.36
CA THR A 349 13.83 -16.42 -22.42
C THR A 349 12.92 -17.62 -22.16
N ILE A 350 11.63 -17.48 -22.47
CA ILE A 350 10.63 -18.54 -22.27
C ILE A 350 9.97 -18.80 -23.62
N SER A 351 9.72 -20.06 -23.94
CA SER A 351 8.94 -20.48 -25.10
C SER A 351 7.91 -21.52 -24.66
N ALA A 352 6.66 -21.34 -25.06
CA ALA A 352 5.64 -22.37 -24.87
C ALA A 352 5.91 -23.57 -25.79
N LEU A 353 5.58 -24.77 -25.32
CA LEU A 353 5.70 -26.02 -26.06
C LEU A 353 4.34 -26.70 -26.10
N HIS A 354 3.94 -27.18 -27.28
CA HIS A 354 2.86 -28.15 -27.35
C HIS A 354 3.33 -29.47 -26.74
N SER A 355 2.62 -29.93 -25.72
CA SER A 355 2.91 -31.20 -25.05
C SER A 355 1.66 -32.02 -24.78
N GLY A 356 0.72 -31.97 -25.73
CA GLY A 356 -0.51 -32.73 -25.74
C GLY A 356 -1.76 -31.91 -25.42
N THR A 357 -2.91 -32.55 -25.60
CA THR A 357 -4.25 -32.00 -25.33
C THR A 357 -5.13 -33.08 -24.72
N LEU A 358 -6.01 -32.70 -23.81
CA LEU A 358 -6.92 -33.60 -23.11
C LEU A 358 -8.26 -32.92 -22.84
N THR A 359 -9.34 -33.70 -22.74
CA THR A 359 -10.66 -33.15 -22.41
C THR A 359 -11.03 -33.41 -20.96
N LEU A 360 -11.24 -32.31 -20.23
CA LEU A 360 -11.65 -32.32 -18.84
C LEU A 360 -13.19 -32.32 -18.72
N PRO A 361 -13.81 -33.24 -17.97
CA PRO A 361 -15.21 -33.13 -17.57
C PRO A 361 -15.38 -31.96 -16.59
N SER A 362 -15.97 -30.86 -17.04
CA SER A 362 -15.96 -29.58 -16.31
C SER A 362 -16.54 -29.67 -14.90
N HIS A 363 -17.52 -30.54 -14.66
CA HIS A 363 -18.14 -30.72 -13.34
C HIS A 363 -17.20 -31.26 -12.25
N LEU A 364 -16.02 -31.77 -12.62
CA LEU A 364 -14.98 -32.16 -11.67
C LEU A 364 -13.97 -31.04 -11.35
N PHE A 365 -14.02 -29.92 -12.07
CA PHE A 365 -13.03 -28.83 -11.97
C PHE A 365 -13.65 -27.49 -11.58
N ILE A 366 -14.79 -27.12 -12.17
CA ILE A 366 -15.44 -25.81 -11.96
C ILE A 366 -16.89 -25.94 -11.45
N THR A 367 -17.34 -24.96 -10.68
CA THR A 367 -18.74 -24.81 -10.24
C THR A 367 -19.20 -23.35 -10.28
N PRO A 368 -20.44 -23.04 -10.70
CA PRO A 368 -21.45 -23.95 -11.23
C PRO A 368 -21.16 -24.36 -12.68
N THR A 369 -21.51 -25.59 -13.06
CA THR A 369 -21.48 -26.07 -14.45
C THR A 369 -22.45 -27.24 -14.63
N SER A 370 -22.77 -27.61 -15.88
CA SER A 370 -23.61 -28.78 -16.15
C SER A 370 -22.79 -30.08 -16.03
N SER A 371 -23.44 -31.17 -15.63
CA SER A 371 -22.78 -32.48 -15.47
C SER A 371 -22.23 -33.05 -16.79
N SER A 372 -22.77 -32.63 -17.94
CA SER A 372 -22.30 -33.03 -19.27
C SER A 372 -21.27 -32.09 -19.87
N ALA A 373 -20.96 -30.95 -19.25
CA ALA A 373 -19.99 -30.00 -19.76
C ALA A 373 -18.58 -30.62 -19.79
N ARG A 374 -17.87 -30.40 -20.90
CA ARG A 374 -16.51 -30.86 -21.14
C ARG A 374 -15.73 -29.75 -21.85
N ARG A 375 -14.45 -29.59 -21.50
CA ARG A 375 -13.55 -28.60 -22.12
C ARG A 375 -12.25 -29.29 -22.52
N THR A 376 -11.85 -29.16 -23.78
CA THR A 376 -10.52 -29.61 -24.23
C THR A 376 -9.50 -28.54 -23.87
N VAL A 377 -8.46 -28.94 -23.14
CA VAL A 377 -7.40 -28.07 -22.65
C VAL A 377 -6.04 -28.55 -23.18
N PRO A 378 -5.06 -27.64 -23.37
CA PRO A 378 -3.69 -28.05 -23.62
C PRO A 378 -3.09 -28.67 -22.35
N SER A 379 -2.04 -29.46 -22.49
CA SER A 379 -1.04 -29.63 -21.43
C SER A 379 0.20 -28.91 -21.92
N LEU A 380 0.42 -27.68 -21.46
CA LEU A 380 1.54 -26.83 -21.87
C LEU A 380 2.79 -27.20 -21.07
N SER A 381 3.93 -27.23 -21.76
CA SER A 381 5.27 -27.23 -21.17
C SER A 381 6.01 -25.98 -21.62
N PHE A 382 7.09 -25.61 -20.92
CA PHE A 382 7.84 -24.40 -21.25
C PHE A 382 9.33 -24.68 -21.36
N LEU A 383 9.94 -24.25 -22.47
CA LEU A 383 11.39 -24.16 -22.59
C LEU A 383 11.85 -22.84 -22.01
N ILE A 384 12.73 -22.89 -21.01
CA ILE A 384 13.35 -21.72 -20.40
C ILE A 384 14.83 -21.75 -20.71
N GLN A 385 15.39 -20.64 -21.20
CA GLN A 385 16.81 -20.53 -21.48
C GLN A 385 17.44 -19.41 -20.66
N HIS A 386 18.44 -19.76 -19.86
CA HIS A 386 19.23 -18.82 -19.09
C HIS A 386 20.55 -18.50 -19.84
N PRO A 387 20.90 -17.21 -20.00
CA PRO A 387 22.06 -16.83 -20.78
C PRO A 387 23.37 -17.25 -20.09
N SER A 388 24.29 -17.82 -20.86
CA SER A 388 25.66 -18.03 -20.40
C SER A 388 26.35 -16.70 -20.03
N PRO A 389 27.31 -16.71 -19.09
CA PRO A 389 28.10 -15.51 -18.79
C PRO A 389 28.79 -15.02 -20.07
N ARG A 390 28.39 -13.84 -20.56
CA ARG A 390 28.87 -13.25 -21.82
C ARG A 390 30.39 -13.11 -21.78
N THR A 391 31.11 -13.89 -22.56
CA THR A 391 32.54 -13.67 -22.84
C THR A 391 32.77 -13.32 -24.30
N LEU A 392 31.96 -12.41 -24.88
CA LEU A 392 32.18 -11.65 -26.15
C LEU A 392 33.07 -12.35 -27.22
N THR A 393 32.92 -13.66 -27.44
CA THR A 393 33.69 -14.43 -28.41
C THR A 393 32.81 -15.50 -29.01
N GLU A 394 33.11 -15.93 -30.24
CA GLU A 394 32.37 -16.98 -30.98
C GLU A 394 32.38 -18.38 -30.30
N ASN A 395 33.00 -18.50 -29.13
CA ASN A 395 33.11 -19.73 -28.33
C ASN A 395 32.31 -19.68 -27.02
N ASP A 396 31.36 -18.75 -26.87
CA ASP A 396 30.50 -18.71 -25.68
C ASP A 396 29.74 -20.04 -25.52
N PRO A 397 29.68 -20.63 -24.31
CA PRO A 397 28.98 -21.88 -24.09
C PRO A 397 27.48 -21.71 -24.36
N PRO A 398 26.78 -22.77 -24.82
CA PRO A 398 25.34 -22.70 -25.06
C PRO A 398 24.60 -22.30 -23.77
N PRO A 399 23.43 -21.62 -23.87
CA PRO A 399 22.65 -21.25 -22.71
C PRO A 399 22.25 -22.50 -21.90
N THR A 400 22.05 -22.33 -20.60
CA THR A 400 21.47 -23.39 -19.76
C THR A 400 19.99 -23.52 -20.12
N ARG A 401 19.54 -24.73 -20.44
CA ARG A 401 18.17 -25.00 -20.88
C ARG A 401 17.41 -25.81 -19.83
N LEU A 402 16.21 -25.33 -19.51
CA LEU A 402 15.30 -25.97 -18.58
C LEU A 402 13.96 -26.24 -19.27
N LEU A 403 13.33 -27.34 -18.91
CA LEU A 403 11.91 -27.55 -19.17
C LEU A 403 11.13 -27.40 -17.88
N PHE A 404 10.03 -26.65 -17.93
CA PHE A 404 8.99 -26.68 -16.91
C PHE A 404 7.86 -27.56 -17.42
N ASP A 405 7.69 -28.72 -16.78
CA ASP A 405 6.87 -29.86 -17.20
C ASP A 405 7.26 -30.48 -18.56
N LEU A 406 6.71 -31.67 -18.81
CA LEU A 406 6.91 -32.47 -20.04
C LEU A 406 5.59 -32.83 -20.73
N GLY A 407 4.46 -32.51 -20.10
CA GLY A 407 3.09 -32.77 -20.57
C GLY A 407 2.72 -34.26 -20.67
N LEU A 408 2.01 -34.63 -21.72
CA LEU A 408 1.54 -36.01 -21.95
C LEU A 408 2.65 -36.92 -22.50
N ARG A 409 2.63 -38.22 -22.11
CA ARG A 409 3.48 -39.25 -22.72
C ARG A 409 3.09 -39.50 -24.16
N ASN A 410 4.08 -39.87 -24.95
CA ASN A 410 3.90 -40.32 -26.32
C ASN A 410 4.73 -41.58 -26.59
N PRO A 411 4.12 -42.69 -27.06
CA PRO A 411 2.68 -42.87 -27.22
C PRO A 411 1.97 -43.03 -25.86
N LEU A 412 0.69 -42.63 -25.77
CA LEU A 412 -0.15 -42.79 -24.56
C LEU A 412 -0.20 -44.23 -24.03
N SER A 413 0.03 -45.24 -24.89
CA SER A 413 0.09 -46.65 -24.50
C SER A 413 1.27 -47.00 -23.58
N THR A 414 2.21 -46.07 -23.36
CA THR A 414 3.34 -46.24 -22.43
C THR A 414 2.99 -45.90 -20.98
N TYR A 415 1.82 -45.32 -20.71
CA TYR A 415 1.33 -45.20 -19.34
C TYR A 415 1.01 -46.57 -18.74
N PRO A 416 1.10 -46.75 -17.42
CA PRO A 416 0.66 -47.97 -16.76
C PRO A 416 -0.87 -48.15 -16.89
N SER A 417 -1.34 -49.39 -16.80
CA SER A 417 -2.74 -49.75 -17.04
C SER A 417 -3.77 -48.93 -16.24
N PRO A 418 -3.55 -48.55 -14.96
CA PRO A 418 -4.48 -47.68 -14.23
C PRO A 418 -4.67 -46.32 -14.89
N ILE A 419 -3.58 -45.69 -15.37
CA ILE A 419 -3.65 -44.42 -16.07
C ILE A 419 -4.30 -44.60 -17.44
N GLN A 420 -3.97 -45.64 -18.21
CA GLN A 420 -4.64 -45.88 -19.50
C GLN A 420 -6.16 -45.94 -19.39
N LYS A 421 -6.69 -46.63 -18.35
CA LYS A 421 -8.14 -46.63 -18.06
C LYS A 421 -8.65 -45.24 -17.70
N HIS A 422 -7.87 -44.46 -16.95
CA HIS A 422 -8.23 -43.08 -16.64
C HIS A 422 -8.35 -42.21 -17.91
N LEU A 423 -7.46 -42.39 -18.89
CA LEU A 423 -7.45 -41.64 -20.15
C LEU A 423 -8.75 -41.82 -20.96
N GLU A 424 -9.46 -42.94 -20.82
CA GLU A 424 -10.76 -43.17 -21.49
C GLU A 424 -11.79 -42.09 -21.11
N THR A 425 -11.67 -41.51 -19.91
CA THR A 425 -12.54 -40.42 -19.44
C THR A 425 -12.15 -39.04 -19.97
N ARG A 426 -11.02 -38.94 -20.67
CA ARG A 426 -10.38 -37.69 -21.11
C ARG A 426 -10.46 -37.45 -22.61
N HIS A 427 -11.22 -38.26 -23.35
CA HIS A 427 -11.39 -38.07 -24.79
C HIS A 427 -12.20 -36.80 -25.16
N PRO A 428 -11.87 -36.15 -26.29
CA PRO A 428 -10.67 -36.36 -27.11
C PRO A 428 -9.35 -36.03 -26.38
N ILE A 429 -8.34 -36.88 -26.58
CA ILE A 429 -6.98 -36.73 -26.03
C ILE A 429 -5.99 -36.97 -27.17
N SER A 430 -4.93 -36.18 -27.26
CA SER A 430 -3.87 -36.35 -28.26
C SER A 430 -2.50 -36.07 -27.65
N SER A 431 -1.56 -36.97 -27.92
CA SER A 431 -0.12 -36.83 -27.65
C SER A 431 0.69 -36.69 -28.95
N ASP A 432 0.04 -36.37 -30.09
CA ASP A 432 0.68 -36.36 -31.41
C ASP A 432 1.77 -35.28 -31.53
N HIS A 433 1.61 -34.22 -30.72
CA HIS A 433 2.56 -33.14 -30.51
C HIS A 433 2.99 -33.18 -29.03
N ASP A 434 4.07 -33.92 -28.76
CA ASP A 434 4.72 -34.01 -27.45
C ASP A 434 5.86 -32.99 -27.31
N VAL A 435 6.38 -32.88 -26.09
CA VAL A 435 7.48 -31.96 -25.77
C VAL A 435 8.73 -32.22 -26.63
N VAL A 436 9.02 -33.48 -26.97
CA VAL A 436 10.19 -33.86 -27.78
C VAL A 436 10.05 -33.37 -29.21
N ARG A 437 8.88 -33.58 -29.82
CA ARG A 437 8.59 -33.09 -31.17
C ARG A 437 8.58 -31.56 -31.20
N SER A 438 8.06 -30.91 -30.17
CA SER A 438 8.13 -29.45 -30.03
C SER A 438 9.57 -28.96 -30.01
N LEU A 439 10.45 -29.53 -29.17
CA LEU A 439 11.88 -29.18 -29.16
C LEU A 439 12.55 -29.32 -30.54
N MET A 440 12.26 -30.42 -31.25
CA MET A 440 12.81 -30.69 -32.57
C MET A 440 12.39 -29.65 -33.62
N GLN A 441 11.22 -29.00 -33.49
CA GLN A 441 10.78 -27.96 -34.43
C GLN A 441 11.73 -26.75 -34.46
N GLY A 442 12.35 -26.42 -33.33
CA GLY A 442 13.42 -25.40 -33.27
C GLY A 442 14.84 -25.98 -33.21
N GLY A 443 15.02 -27.26 -33.58
CA GLY A 443 16.33 -27.86 -33.75
C GLY A 443 17.01 -28.36 -32.47
N LEU A 444 16.28 -28.51 -31.36
CA LEU A 444 16.79 -29.09 -30.12
C LEU A 444 16.42 -30.58 -30.01
N LYS A 445 17.27 -31.35 -29.33
CA LYS A 445 16.98 -32.74 -28.90
C LYS A 445 16.88 -32.81 -27.38
N PRO A 446 16.25 -33.86 -26.81
CA PRO A 446 16.17 -34.06 -25.36
C PRO A 446 17.51 -33.94 -24.63
N ASP A 447 18.59 -34.42 -25.25
CA ASP A 447 19.95 -34.36 -24.72
C ASP A 447 20.55 -32.94 -24.63
N ASP A 448 19.92 -31.92 -25.21
CA ASP A 448 20.33 -30.52 -25.12
C ASP A 448 19.70 -29.78 -23.93
N VAL A 449 18.83 -30.45 -23.18
CA VAL A 449 18.15 -29.93 -21.98
C VAL A 449 18.94 -30.30 -20.72
N ASP A 450 19.30 -29.32 -19.92
CA ASP A 450 20.12 -29.50 -18.72
C ASP A 450 19.26 -29.86 -17.49
N TRP A 451 18.08 -29.25 -17.38
CA TRP A 451 17.18 -29.40 -16.23
C TRP A 451 15.73 -29.61 -16.65
N ILE A 452 15.00 -30.42 -15.87
CA ILE A 452 13.56 -30.59 -15.99
C ILE A 452 12.98 -30.36 -14.61
N ILE A 453 12.18 -29.32 -14.49
CA ILE A 453 11.44 -28.99 -13.27
C ILE A 453 10.02 -29.50 -13.51
N LEU A 454 9.59 -30.49 -12.74
CA LEU A 454 8.19 -30.92 -12.74
C LEU A 454 7.45 -30.06 -11.72
N SER A 455 6.43 -29.33 -12.16
CA SER A 455 5.55 -28.57 -11.29
C SER A 455 5.00 -29.47 -10.19
N HIS A 456 4.63 -30.69 -10.55
CA HIS A 456 4.28 -31.78 -9.67
C HIS A 456 4.32 -33.11 -10.42
N VAL A 457 4.28 -34.22 -9.69
CA VAL A 457 4.36 -35.56 -10.31
C VAL A 457 2.95 -36.07 -10.60
N HIS A 458 2.39 -35.66 -11.74
CA HIS A 458 1.07 -36.11 -12.21
C HIS A 458 1.10 -36.48 -13.70
N TRP A 459 0.23 -37.40 -14.11
CA TRP A 459 0.39 -38.13 -15.37
C TRP A 459 0.41 -37.22 -16.60
N ASP A 460 -0.31 -36.10 -16.58
CA ASP A 460 -0.40 -35.11 -17.65
C ASP A 460 0.68 -34.02 -17.62
N HIS A 461 1.65 -34.11 -16.70
CA HIS A 461 2.82 -33.20 -16.62
C HIS A 461 4.16 -33.92 -16.77
N ILE A 462 4.22 -35.22 -16.50
CA ILE A 462 5.48 -35.96 -16.38
C ILE A 462 6.09 -36.40 -17.72
N GLY A 463 5.33 -36.42 -18.82
CA GLY A 463 5.79 -36.92 -20.11
C GLY A 463 6.56 -38.24 -20.00
N THR A 464 7.63 -38.37 -20.79
CA THR A 464 8.50 -39.56 -20.81
C THR A 464 9.92 -39.20 -20.34
N PRO A 465 10.20 -39.16 -19.01
CA PRO A 465 11.49 -38.73 -18.47
C PRO A 465 12.71 -39.51 -18.99
N SER A 466 12.53 -40.79 -19.33
CA SER A 466 13.59 -41.66 -19.84
C SER A 466 14.21 -41.21 -21.18
N LEU A 467 13.53 -40.36 -21.95
CA LEU A 467 14.07 -39.76 -23.18
C LEU A 467 15.11 -38.67 -22.90
N PHE A 468 15.12 -38.12 -21.68
CA PHE A 468 16.01 -37.05 -21.24
C PHE A 468 17.19 -37.63 -20.46
N SER A 469 18.07 -38.33 -21.19
CA SER A 469 19.13 -39.15 -20.61
C SER A 469 20.21 -38.36 -19.85
N LYS A 470 20.35 -37.06 -20.17
CA LYS A 470 21.37 -36.16 -19.60
C LYS A 470 20.83 -35.12 -18.61
N SER A 471 19.52 -34.91 -18.58
CA SER A 471 18.93 -33.85 -17.77
C SER A 471 18.90 -34.20 -16.28
N ASN A 472 19.03 -33.20 -15.42
CA ASN A 472 18.73 -33.33 -14.01
C ASN A 472 17.26 -32.98 -13.77
N PHE A 473 16.63 -33.61 -12.77
CA PHE A 473 15.23 -33.40 -12.44
C PHE A 473 15.10 -32.64 -11.12
N VAL A 474 14.13 -31.73 -11.05
CA VAL A 474 13.74 -31.02 -9.83
C VAL A 474 12.27 -31.27 -9.56
N VAL A 475 11.97 -31.66 -8.33
CA VAL A 475 10.60 -31.88 -7.84
C VAL A 475 10.41 -31.21 -6.48
N GLY A 476 9.19 -30.79 -6.17
CA GLY A 476 8.88 -30.21 -4.87
C GLY A 476 8.95 -31.21 -3.71
N ALA A 477 8.94 -30.70 -2.49
CA ALA A 477 9.08 -31.50 -1.29
C ALA A 477 7.95 -32.53 -1.13
N GLY A 478 8.31 -33.80 -0.98
CA GLY A 478 7.38 -34.92 -0.79
C GLY A 478 6.99 -35.65 -2.08
N SER A 479 7.40 -35.16 -3.26
CA SER A 479 7.15 -35.84 -4.53
C SER A 479 7.81 -37.21 -4.62
N LEU A 480 9.00 -37.41 -4.04
CA LEU A 480 9.65 -38.72 -4.02
C LEU A 480 8.92 -39.72 -3.11
N GLN A 481 8.31 -39.22 -2.02
CA GLN A 481 7.49 -40.05 -1.13
C GLN A 481 6.21 -40.51 -1.85
N LEU A 482 5.56 -39.61 -2.61
CA LEU A 482 4.43 -39.95 -3.46
C LEU A 482 4.77 -41.05 -4.46
N LEU A 483 5.94 -40.95 -5.13
CA LEU A 483 6.42 -41.98 -6.07
C LEU A 483 6.64 -43.35 -5.42
N GLN A 484 7.00 -43.38 -4.14
CA GLN A 484 7.15 -44.61 -3.36
C GLN A 484 5.82 -45.13 -2.79
N GLY A 485 4.68 -44.50 -3.10
CA GLY A 485 3.37 -44.85 -2.55
C GLY A 485 3.18 -44.44 -1.09
N CYS A 486 4.04 -43.56 -0.56
CA CYS A 486 3.98 -43.05 0.81
C CYS A 486 3.42 -41.61 0.79
N GLY A 487 2.14 -41.42 1.08
CA GLY A 487 1.52 -40.08 1.11
C GLY A 487 -0.01 -40.14 1.25
N ASP A 488 -0.63 -39.00 1.58
CA ASP A 488 -2.10 -38.88 1.65
C ASP A 488 -2.67 -38.91 0.22
N GLN A 489 -3.26 -40.04 -0.15
CA GLN A 489 -3.94 -40.18 -1.43
C GLN A 489 -5.29 -39.48 -1.32
N SER A 490 -5.38 -38.27 -1.86
CA SER A 490 -6.62 -37.49 -1.88
C SER A 490 -7.81 -38.33 -2.38
N SER A 491 -8.99 -38.03 -1.84
CA SER A 491 -10.26 -38.73 -2.05
C SER A 491 -10.71 -38.86 -3.51
N GLY A 492 -10.15 -38.06 -4.43
CA GLY A 492 -10.44 -38.06 -5.86
C GLY A 492 -9.47 -38.94 -6.64
N GLY A 493 -9.62 -40.26 -6.51
CA GLY A 493 -8.65 -41.25 -6.94
C GLY A 493 -8.42 -41.34 -8.46
N HIS A 494 -7.40 -40.63 -8.97
CA HIS A 494 -6.80 -40.88 -10.29
C HIS A 494 -5.26 -40.83 -10.31
N ALA A 495 -4.63 -40.52 -9.17
CA ALA A 495 -3.18 -40.48 -9.08
C ALA A 495 -2.61 -41.90 -8.98
N HIS A 496 -1.85 -42.30 -9.99
CA HIS A 496 -1.04 -43.51 -9.96
C HIS A 496 0.42 -43.09 -10.16
N PHE A 497 1.27 -43.47 -9.22
CA PHE A 497 2.66 -43.05 -9.18
C PHE A 497 3.59 -44.24 -9.47
N GLU A 498 4.54 -44.03 -10.38
CA GLU A 498 5.54 -45.03 -10.78
C GLU A 498 6.82 -44.83 -9.98
N SER A 499 7.21 -45.80 -9.14
CA SER A 499 8.36 -45.68 -8.25
C SER A 499 9.70 -45.49 -8.97
N ASP A 500 9.78 -45.91 -10.23
CA ASP A 500 10.95 -45.80 -11.11
C ASP A 500 10.82 -44.68 -12.17
N LEU A 501 9.85 -43.76 -12.00
CA LEU A 501 9.60 -42.67 -12.94
C LEU A 501 10.84 -41.78 -13.15
N LEU A 502 11.55 -41.47 -12.06
CA LEU A 502 12.66 -40.53 -12.05
C LEU A 502 13.98 -41.25 -11.70
N PRO A 503 15.08 -40.87 -12.37
CA PRO A 503 16.41 -41.42 -12.09
C PRO A 503 16.92 -40.96 -10.72
N GLU A 504 17.13 -41.89 -9.78
CA GLU A 504 17.57 -41.59 -8.40
C GLU A 504 18.84 -40.73 -8.34
N GLU A 505 19.77 -40.96 -9.28
CA GLU A 505 21.07 -40.26 -9.29
C GLU A 505 21.02 -38.85 -9.89
N ARG A 506 19.91 -38.46 -10.52
CA ARG A 506 19.75 -37.17 -11.22
C ARG A 506 18.54 -36.37 -10.73
N VAL A 507 17.83 -36.83 -9.70
CA VAL A 507 16.71 -36.10 -9.12
C VAL A 507 17.10 -35.32 -7.87
N VAL A 508 16.65 -34.07 -7.80
CA VAL A 508 16.75 -33.17 -6.65
C VAL A 508 15.34 -32.87 -6.14
N GLU A 509 15.05 -33.29 -4.92
CA GLU A 509 13.83 -32.88 -4.21
C GLU A 509 14.12 -31.61 -3.42
N LEU A 510 13.24 -30.61 -3.56
CA LEU A 510 13.35 -29.34 -2.82
C LEU A 510 13.11 -29.57 -1.31
N PRO A 511 13.71 -28.74 -0.45
CA PRO A 511 13.55 -28.87 1.00
C PRO A 511 12.10 -28.68 1.46
N SER A 512 11.70 -29.30 2.57
CA SER A 512 10.37 -29.11 3.16
C SER A 512 10.16 -27.70 3.71
N THR A 513 8.98 -27.14 3.51
CA THR A 513 8.57 -25.83 4.06
C THR A 513 8.23 -25.88 5.56
N ALA A 514 8.02 -27.08 6.14
CA ALA A 514 7.59 -27.26 7.54
C ALA A 514 8.69 -26.99 8.60
N THR A 515 9.96 -26.88 8.22
CA THR A 515 11.11 -26.81 9.15
C THR A 515 11.58 -25.40 9.51
N LEU A 516 10.85 -24.34 9.10
CA LEU A 516 11.22 -22.94 9.39
C LEU A 516 11.13 -22.53 10.88
N GLY A 517 10.69 -23.43 11.78
CA GLY A 517 10.50 -23.18 13.22
C GLY A 517 11.51 -23.82 14.18
N SER A 518 12.46 -24.65 13.72
CA SER A 518 13.44 -25.29 14.60
C SER A 518 14.85 -25.19 14.04
N ALA A 519 15.77 -24.68 14.86
CA ALA A 519 17.21 -24.78 14.58
C ALA A 519 17.59 -26.26 14.36
N PRO A 520 18.52 -26.58 13.44
CA PRO A 520 18.79 -27.96 13.10
C PRO A 520 19.40 -28.69 14.31
N THR A 521 18.73 -29.74 14.78
CA THR A 521 19.41 -30.77 15.56
C THR A 521 20.30 -31.55 14.62
N THR A 522 21.62 -31.31 14.72
CA THR A 522 22.64 -32.20 14.17
C THR A 522 22.39 -33.61 14.71
N ASN A 523 21.89 -34.53 13.89
CA ASN A 523 22.07 -35.97 14.06
C ASN A 523 21.61 -36.70 12.80
N GLY A 524 22.57 -37.30 12.09
CA GLY A 524 22.30 -38.17 10.95
C GLY A 524 23.39 -38.19 9.87
N ALA A 525 24.66 -38.18 10.26
CA ALA A 525 25.72 -38.54 9.33
C ALA A 525 25.61 -40.05 9.02
N THR A 526 25.01 -40.40 7.89
CA THR A 526 25.21 -41.70 7.26
C THR A 526 26.33 -41.57 6.24
N ASN A 527 27.43 -42.27 6.51
CA ASN A 527 28.59 -42.38 5.64
C ASN A 527 28.15 -42.95 4.27
N GLY A 528 28.19 -42.11 3.25
CA GLY A 528 28.02 -42.48 1.85
C GLY A 528 29.01 -41.67 1.01
N THR A 529 29.80 -42.38 0.21
CA THR A 529 30.88 -41.90 -0.69
C THR A 529 30.61 -40.53 -1.34
N GLU A 530 31.48 -39.55 -1.09
CA GLU A 530 31.51 -38.25 -1.78
C GLU A 530 31.73 -38.45 -3.29
N LYS A 531 30.65 -38.39 -4.06
CA LYS A 531 30.70 -38.17 -5.51
C LYS A 531 30.75 -36.66 -5.74
N LYS A 532 31.55 -36.21 -6.73
CA LYS A 532 31.58 -34.82 -7.20
C LYS A 532 30.19 -34.43 -7.73
N GLU A 533 29.35 -33.82 -6.90
CA GLU A 533 28.08 -33.21 -7.31
C GLU A 533 28.32 -31.87 -8.03
N GLY A 534 27.44 -31.53 -8.98
CA GLY A 534 27.44 -30.21 -9.63
C GLY A 534 26.97 -29.10 -8.68
N SER A 535 27.52 -27.88 -8.84
CA SER A 535 27.25 -26.74 -7.95
C SER A 535 25.76 -26.41 -7.77
N THR A 536 24.95 -26.55 -8.82
CA THR A 536 23.51 -26.24 -8.78
C THR A 536 22.70 -27.29 -8.01
N SER A 537 22.99 -28.58 -8.15
CA SER A 537 22.31 -29.64 -7.38
C SER A 537 22.56 -29.49 -5.89
N ALA A 538 23.81 -29.19 -5.51
CA ALA A 538 24.19 -28.94 -4.11
C ALA A 538 23.50 -27.69 -3.54
N HIS A 539 23.38 -26.62 -4.34
CA HIS A 539 22.59 -25.43 -3.99
C HIS A 539 21.13 -25.80 -3.73
N LEU A 540 20.43 -26.41 -4.69
CA LEU A 540 19.00 -26.68 -4.57
C LEU A 540 18.65 -27.58 -3.37
N ARG A 541 19.50 -28.59 -3.05
CA ARG A 541 19.33 -29.44 -1.86
C ARG A 541 19.52 -28.69 -0.54
N SER A 542 20.36 -27.65 -0.53
CA SER A 542 20.69 -26.85 0.66
C SER A 542 19.99 -25.49 0.70
N ALA A 543 19.20 -25.19 -0.33
CA ALA A 543 18.50 -23.93 -0.48
C ALA A 543 17.57 -23.69 0.71
N ARG A 544 17.37 -22.43 1.04
CA ARG A 544 16.39 -22.04 2.06
C ARG A 544 15.26 -21.32 1.37
N TRP A 545 14.04 -21.69 1.73
CA TRP A 545 12.85 -20.93 1.33
C TRP A 545 12.95 -19.50 1.84
N GLN A 546 12.79 -18.55 0.93
CA GLN A 546 12.78 -17.12 1.22
C GLN A 546 11.43 -16.53 0.82
N ARG A 547 11.04 -15.44 1.47
CA ARG A 547 9.85 -14.70 1.05
C ARG A 547 10.16 -13.87 -0.19
N LEU A 548 9.27 -13.90 -1.18
CA LEU A 548 9.35 -13.11 -2.40
C LEU A 548 7.99 -12.48 -2.68
N ALA A 549 7.87 -11.15 -2.60
CA ALA A 549 6.59 -10.44 -2.63
C ALA A 549 5.55 -11.10 -1.69
N HIS A 550 4.42 -11.58 -2.23
CA HIS A 550 3.35 -12.27 -1.49
C HIS A 550 3.58 -13.78 -1.32
N PHE A 551 4.62 -14.35 -1.94
CA PHE A 551 4.94 -15.76 -1.83
C PHE A 551 5.78 -16.02 -0.57
N PRO A 552 5.30 -16.87 0.36
CA PRO A 552 6.01 -17.14 1.62
C PRO A 552 7.29 -17.94 1.39
N HIS A 553 7.33 -18.77 0.35
CA HIS A 553 8.43 -19.68 0.06
C HIS A 553 8.77 -19.63 -1.43
N ALA A 554 9.93 -19.05 -1.72
CA ALA A 554 10.55 -19.01 -3.04
C ALA A 554 12.03 -19.42 -2.93
N ILE A 555 12.55 -20.07 -3.98
CA ILE A 555 13.98 -20.40 -4.14
C ILE A 555 14.46 -19.76 -5.43
N ASP A 556 15.48 -18.92 -5.36
CA ASP A 556 16.20 -18.40 -6.53
C ASP A 556 17.06 -19.53 -7.12
N PHE A 557 16.69 -19.98 -8.33
CA PHE A 557 17.32 -21.14 -8.97
C PHE A 557 18.77 -20.84 -9.41
N PHE A 558 19.01 -19.63 -9.90
CA PHE A 558 20.30 -19.21 -10.46
C PHE A 558 21.10 -18.28 -9.53
N HIS A 559 20.51 -17.85 -8.41
CA HIS A 559 21.07 -16.84 -7.49
C HIS A 559 21.30 -15.46 -8.10
N ASP A 560 20.63 -15.15 -9.20
CA ASP A 560 20.75 -13.88 -9.90
C ASP A 560 19.39 -13.17 -10.08
N GLY A 561 18.33 -13.71 -9.48
CA GLY A 561 16.98 -13.17 -9.52
C GLY A 561 16.29 -13.25 -10.88
N SER A 562 16.76 -14.13 -11.77
CA SER A 562 16.15 -14.35 -13.09
C SER A 562 15.06 -15.43 -13.09
N LEU A 563 15.12 -16.40 -12.17
CA LEU A 563 14.13 -17.48 -12.05
C LEU A 563 13.96 -17.93 -10.61
N TYR A 564 12.71 -17.95 -10.15
CA TYR A 564 12.32 -18.41 -8.83
C TYR A 564 11.39 -19.63 -8.93
N LEU A 565 11.69 -20.66 -8.16
CA LEU A 565 10.77 -21.74 -7.85
C LEU A 565 9.87 -21.30 -6.71
N ILE A 566 8.55 -21.41 -6.88
CA ILE A 566 7.54 -20.94 -5.93
C ILE A 566 6.79 -22.14 -5.38
N ASP A 567 6.76 -22.29 -4.05
CA ASP A 567 5.88 -23.25 -3.38
C ASP A 567 4.41 -22.90 -3.62
N ALA A 568 3.63 -23.85 -4.13
CA ALA A 568 2.24 -23.63 -4.54
C ALA A 568 1.32 -24.73 -3.97
N PRO A 569 1.11 -24.77 -2.64
CA PRO A 569 0.35 -25.83 -2.00
C PRO A 569 -1.14 -25.82 -2.41
N GLY A 570 -1.79 -26.97 -2.23
CA GLY A 570 -3.23 -27.15 -2.44
C GLY A 570 -3.58 -28.23 -3.47
N HIS A 571 -2.88 -28.29 -4.60
CA HIS A 571 -3.17 -29.29 -5.63
C HIS A 571 -2.69 -30.70 -5.25
N LEU A 572 -1.38 -30.95 -5.33
CA LEU A 572 -0.73 -32.19 -4.92
C LEU A 572 0.52 -31.89 -4.07
N GLN A 573 0.94 -32.86 -3.26
CA GLN A 573 2.16 -32.73 -2.48
C GLN A 573 3.38 -32.50 -3.38
N GLY A 574 4.17 -31.49 -3.06
CA GLY A 574 5.31 -31.06 -3.88
C GLY A 574 4.95 -30.18 -5.08
N HIS A 575 3.72 -29.65 -5.15
CA HIS A 575 3.33 -28.73 -6.22
C HIS A 575 4.06 -27.39 -6.15
N THR A 576 4.66 -27.00 -7.27
CA THR A 576 5.49 -25.80 -7.44
C THR A 576 5.19 -25.09 -8.74
N ASN A 577 5.36 -23.77 -8.73
CA ASN A 577 5.22 -22.88 -9.88
C ASN A 577 6.55 -22.16 -10.16
N ILE A 578 6.65 -21.48 -11.31
CA ILE A 578 7.82 -20.66 -11.65
C ILE A 578 7.42 -19.18 -11.74
N LEU A 579 8.25 -18.32 -11.18
CA LEU A 579 8.24 -16.88 -11.46
C LEU A 579 9.57 -16.49 -12.12
N ALA A 580 9.51 -16.01 -13.35
CA ALA A 580 10.68 -15.77 -14.18
C ALA A 580 10.74 -14.32 -14.68
N ARG A 581 11.94 -13.73 -14.67
CA ARG A 581 12.18 -12.37 -15.16
C ARG A 581 12.66 -12.42 -16.61
N ILE A 582 11.87 -11.87 -17.52
CA ILE A 582 12.16 -11.87 -18.97
C ILE A 582 12.61 -10.50 -19.49
N GLY A 583 12.46 -9.44 -18.68
CA GLY A 583 12.92 -8.09 -19.02
C GLY A 583 13.01 -7.18 -17.80
N PRO A 584 13.46 -5.92 -17.97
CA PRO A 584 13.70 -4.99 -16.87
C PRO A 584 12.54 -4.88 -15.87
N GLU A 585 11.31 -4.76 -16.40
CA GLU A 585 10.08 -4.63 -15.63
C GLU A 585 9.07 -5.75 -15.99
N LYS A 586 9.53 -6.80 -16.69
CA LYS A 586 8.68 -7.85 -17.26
C LYS A 586 8.93 -9.20 -16.61
N TRP A 587 7.84 -9.85 -16.22
CA TRP A 587 7.85 -11.14 -15.55
C TRP A 587 6.80 -12.08 -16.14
N VAL A 588 7.04 -13.37 -16.00
CA VAL A 588 6.08 -14.42 -16.34
C VAL A 588 5.94 -15.35 -15.13
N TYR A 589 4.71 -15.60 -14.72
CA TYR A 589 4.36 -16.60 -13.72
C TYR A 589 3.76 -17.83 -14.41
N LEU A 590 4.49 -18.94 -14.41
CA LEU A 590 4.06 -20.21 -14.97
C LEU A 590 3.46 -21.04 -13.84
N ALA A 591 2.15 -21.27 -13.91
CA ALA A 591 1.43 -22.09 -12.96
C ALA A 591 1.17 -23.48 -13.53
N GLY A 592 1.52 -24.52 -12.77
CA GLY A 592 1.04 -25.88 -13.02
C GLY A 592 -0.46 -25.98 -12.73
N ASP A 593 -0.86 -27.03 -12.02
CA ASP A 593 -2.24 -27.29 -11.63
C ASP A 593 -2.70 -26.47 -10.42
N ALA A 594 -2.28 -25.20 -10.34
CA ALA A 594 -2.83 -24.25 -9.38
C ALA A 594 -4.35 -24.08 -9.59
N CYS A 595 -4.80 -24.09 -10.85
CA CYS A 595 -6.17 -24.34 -11.27
C CYS A 595 -6.23 -24.74 -12.75
N HIS A 596 -7.28 -25.47 -13.14
CA HIS A 596 -7.44 -26.01 -14.50
C HIS A 596 -8.28 -25.14 -15.44
N ASP A 597 -8.79 -24.01 -14.95
CA ASP A 597 -9.60 -23.05 -15.72
C ASP A 597 -9.28 -21.63 -15.25
N ARG A 598 -8.91 -20.75 -16.18
CA ARG A 598 -8.55 -19.35 -15.90
C ARG A 598 -9.63 -18.59 -15.14
N ARG A 599 -10.89 -18.94 -15.34
CA ARG A 599 -12.04 -18.32 -14.65
C ARG A 599 -12.04 -18.61 -13.14
N ILE A 600 -11.39 -19.67 -12.69
CA ILE A 600 -11.15 -19.92 -11.25
C ILE A 600 -10.16 -18.87 -10.72
N LEU A 601 -9.07 -18.63 -11.45
CA LEU A 601 -8.09 -17.61 -11.11
C LEU A 601 -8.71 -16.21 -11.15
N GLU A 602 -9.64 -15.92 -12.06
CA GLU A 602 -10.31 -14.61 -12.14
C GLU A 602 -11.47 -14.47 -11.14
N GLY A 603 -11.85 -15.55 -10.46
CA GLY A 603 -12.93 -15.55 -9.46
C GLY A 603 -14.33 -15.56 -10.07
N GLU A 604 -14.46 -15.86 -11.37
CA GLU A 604 -15.75 -15.95 -12.07
C GLU A 604 -16.48 -17.27 -11.76
N VAL A 605 -15.72 -18.34 -11.50
CA VAL A 605 -16.25 -19.67 -11.11
C VAL A 605 -15.48 -20.21 -9.90
N GLY A 606 -16.12 -21.10 -9.14
CA GLY A 606 -15.52 -21.77 -7.99
C GLY A 606 -14.86 -23.11 -8.35
N ILE A 607 -14.09 -23.65 -7.40
CA ILE A 607 -13.51 -24.99 -7.45
C ILE A 607 -14.61 -26.03 -7.21
N ALA A 608 -14.73 -27.03 -8.09
CA ALA A 608 -15.75 -28.07 -7.95
C ALA A 608 -15.43 -29.08 -6.84
N THR A 609 -16.49 -29.57 -6.19
CA THR A 609 -16.46 -30.74 -5.31
C THR A 609 -17.59 -31.69 -5.67
N TRP A 610 -17.37 -33.01 -5.53
CA TRP A 610 -18.37 -34.03 -5.81
C TRP A 610 -18.34 -35.13 -4.75
N GLU A 611 -19.40 -35.93 -4.62
CA GLU A 611 -19.41 -37.10 -3.73
C GLU A 611 -19.01 -38.36 -4.50
N ASN A 612 -18.12 -39.19 -3.92
CA ASN A 612 -17.83 -40.52 -4.46
C ASN A 612 -18.91 -41.54 -4.07
N GLU A 613 -18.76 -42.79 -4.53
CA GLU A 613 -19.72 -43.88 -4.24
C GLU A 613 -19.88 -44.19 -2.74
N GLU A 614 -18.94 -43.76 -1.89
CA GLU A 614 -18.95 -43.92 -0.44
C GLU A 614 -19.52 -42.69 0.30
N GLY A 615 -19.99 -41.67 -0.43
CA GLY A 615 -20.51 -40.42 0.13
C GLY A 615 -19.44 -39.46 0.64
N LYS A 616 -18.17 -39.69 0.30
CA LYS A 616 -17.05 -38.80 0.65
C LYS A 616 -16.97 -37.65 -0.36
N VAL A 617 -16.91 -36.42 0.15
CA VAL A 617 -16.66 -35.24 -0.69
C VAL A 617 -15.22 -35.28 -1.22
N CYS A 618 -15.11 -35.14 -2.54
CA CYS A 618 -13.89 -35.22 -3.33
C CYS A 618 -13.66 -33.91 -4.07
N CYS A 619 -12.40 -33.59 -4.31
CA CYS A 619 -11.95 -32.47 -5.12
C CYS A 619 -10.70 -32.91 -5.89
N ILE A 620 -10.40 -32.23 -7.00
CA ILE A 620 -9.15 -32.46 -7.74
C ILE A 620 -7.94 -31.92 -6.96
N HIS A 621 -8.16 -30.90 -6.13
CA HIS A 621 -7.17 -30.36 -5.22
C HIS A 621 -7.20 -31.13 -3.89
N SER A 622 -6.04 -31.55 -3.42
CA SER A 622 -5.88 -32.24 -2.14
C SER A 622 -6.33 -31.38 -0.94
N ASP A 623 -6.12 -30.06 -1.02
CA ASP A 623 -6.56 -29.09 -0.03
C ASP A 623 -7.11 -27.85 -0.74
N VAL A 624 -8.44 -27.71 -0.70
CA VAL A 624 -9.17 -26.59 -1.33
C VAL A 624 -8.79 -25.26 -0.69
N HIS A 625 -8.58 -25.23 0.63
CA HIS A 625 -8.27 -23.99 1.34
C HIS A 625 -6.87 -23.48 1.00
N GLU A 626 -5.86 -24.35 1.00
CA GLU A 626 -4.52 -24.01 0.54
C GLU A 626 -4.52 -23.61 -0.94
N THR A 627 -5.35 -24.26 -1.77
CA THR A 627 -5.52 -23.88 -3.19
C THR A 627 -6.08 -22.46 -3.32
N GLU A 628 -7.14 -22.11 -2.59
CA GLU A 628 -7.69 -20.75 -2.58
C GLU A 628 -6.66 -19.71 -2.15
N MET A 629 -5.86 -20.02 -1.12
CA MET A 629 -4.77 -19.13 -0.67
C MET A 629 -3.67 -18.99 -1.73
N THR A 630 -3.32 -20.06 -2.43
CA THR A 630 -2.35 -20.03 -3.54
C THR A 630 -2.88 -19.17 -4.69
N LEU A 631 -4.14 -19.36 -5.10
CA LEU A 631 -4.77 -18.58 -6.16
C LEU A 631 -4.86 -17.10 -5.80
N GLU A 632 -5.16 -16.77 -4.54
CA GLU A 632 -5.17 -15.38 -4.10
C GLU A 632 -3.81 -14.71 -4.23
N ARG A 633 -2.71 -15.42 -3.89
CA ARG A 633 -1.34 -14.90 -4.08
C ARG A 633 -1.05 -14.66 -5.56
N ILE A 634 -1.49 -15.55 -6.44
CA ILE A 634 -1.32 -15.41 -7.90
C ILE A 634 -2.13 -14.22 -8.43
N ARG A 635 -3.39 -14.03 -8.00
CA ARG A 635 -4.22 -12.88 -8.36
C ARG A 635 -3.58 -11.56 -7.96
N VAL A 636 -3.10 -11.46 -6.73
CA VAL A 636 -2.46 -10.25 -6.24
C VAL A 636 -1.21 -9.93 -7.06
N LEU A 637 -0.44 -10.94 -7.46
CA LEU A 637 0.72 -10.76 -8.33
C LEU A 637 0.32 -10.27 -9.73
N GLY A 638 -0.66 -10.91 -10.37
CA GLY A 638 -1.12 -10.54 -11.72
C GLY A 638 -1.76 -9.15 -11.81
N ASN A 639 -2.28 -8.63 -10.69
CA ASN A 639 -2.86 -7.28 -10.59
C ASN A 639 -1.88 -6.22 -10.08
N ALA A 640 -0.62 -6.59 -9.80
CA ALA A 640 0.40 -5.65 -9.32
C ALA A 640 0.82 -4.65 -10.41
N SER A 641 1.52 -3.57 -10.02
CA SER A 641 1.98 -2.52 -10.93
C SER A 641 3.10 -2.94 -11.90
N GLU A 642 3.64 -4.14 -11.73
CA GLU A 642 4.69 -4.73 -12.58
C GLU A 642 4.03 -5.51 -13.74
N GLU A 643 4.64 -5.54 -14.93
CA GLU A 643 4.11 -6.32 -16.06
C GLU A 643 4.35 -7.82 -15.81
N VAL A 644 3.48 -8.46 -15.02
CA VAL A 644 3.48 -9.91 -14.77
C VAL A 644 2.42 -10.59 -15.62
N GLU A 645 2.85 -11.46 -16.53
CA GLU A 645 1.95 -12.33 -17.30
C GLU A 645 1.78 -13.68 -16.59
N VAL A 646 0.56 -14.06 -16.24
CA VAL A 646 0.25 -15.35 -15.60
C VAL A 646 -0.26 -16.34 -16.65
N ILE A 647 0.35 -17.53 -16.72
CA ILE A 647 0.01 -18.59 -17.68
C ILE A 647 -0.21 -19.90 -16.93
N LEU A 648 -1.37 -20.55 -17.15
CA LEU A 648 -1.70 -21.84 -16.54
C LEU A 648 -1.32 -23.00 -17.50
N ALA A 649 -0.98 -24.17 -16.95
CA ALA A 649 -0.65 -25.35 -17.76
C ALA A 649 -1.80 -25.78 -18.71
N HIS A 650 -3.03 -25.56 -18.28
CA HIS A 650 -4.26 -25.91 -19.01
C HIS A 650 -5.00 -24.69 -19.61
N ASP A 651 -4.28 -23.60 -19.87
CA ASP A 651 -4.86 -22.33 -20.30
C ASP A 651 -5.27 -22.33 -21.78
N VAL A 652 -6.53 -22.67 -22.02
CA VAL A 652 -7.11 -22.69 -23.38
C VAL A 652 -7.12 -21.31 -24.00
N ASP A 653 -7.52 -20.30 -23.22
CA ASP A 653 -7.75 -18.96 -23.73
C ASP A 653 -6.42 -18.30 -24.10
N TRP A 654 -5.37 -18.53 -23.29
CA TRP A 654 -4.02 -18.11 -23.63
C TRP A 654 -3.45 -18.87 -24.84
N ALA A 655 -3.59 -20.20 -24.89
CA ALA A 655 -2.98 -21.01 -25.94
C ALA A 655 -3.61 -20.83 -27.33
N GLN A 656 -4.89 -20.41 -27.38
CA GLN A 656 -5.62 -20.19 -28.63
C GLN A 656 -5.63 -18.74 -29.11
N ASP A 657 -5.07 -17.81 -28.32
CA ASP A 657 -4.90 -16.42 -28.75
C ASP A 657 -3.88 -16.36 -29.91
N GLU A 658 -4.27 -15.78 -31.05
CA GLU A 658 -3.44 -15.63 -32.24
C GLU A 658 -2.11 -14.89 -31.95
N VAL A 659 -2.10 -13.99 -30.96
CA VAL A 659 -0.90 -13.27 -30.54
C VAL A 659 0.14 -14.20 -29.91
N ASN A 660 -0.31 -15.30 -29.31
CA ASN A 660 0.56 -16.24 -28.60
C ASN A 660 1.11 -17.35 -29.51
N GLU A 661 0.60 -17.51 -30.74
CA GLU A 661 1.13 -18.50 -31.70
C GLU A 661 2.63 -18.28 -31.96
N ALA A 662 3.06 -17.02 -32.07
CA ALA A 662 4.47 -16.64 -32.25
C ALA A 662 5.34 -16.82 -30.99
N ARG A 663 4.75 -17.21 -29.85
CA ARG A 663 5.44 -17.43 -28.57
C ARG A 663 5.70 -18.92 -28.28
N PHE A 664 5.17 -19.81 -29.13
CA PHE A 664 5.54 -21.22 -29.13
C PHE A 664 6.90 -21.41 -29.80
N TRP A 665 7.71 -22.33 -29.27
CA TRP A 665 9.05 -22.62 -29.79
C TRP A 665 9.00 -22.94 -31.30
N PRO A 666 9.85 -22.30 -32.15
CA PRO A 666 11.07 -21.55 -31.82
C PRO A 666 10.91 -20.07 -31.41
N GLY A 667 9.70 -19.55 -31.28
CA GLY A 667 9.42 -18.22 -30.77
C GLY A 667 9.60 -18.09 -29.25
N THR A 668 9.49 -16.88 -28.71
CA THR A 668 9.66 -16.59 -27.27
C THR A 668 8.62 -15.58 -26.77
N LEU A 669 8.32 -15.63 -25.47
CA LEU A 669 7.48 -14.67 -24.75
C LEU A 669 8.14 -13.30 -24.58
#